data_AF-A0A1U7IZQ2-F1
#
_entry.id   AF-A0A1U7IZQ2-F1
#
_cell.length_a   1.000
_cell.length_b   1.000
_cell.length_c   1.000
_cell.angle_alpha   90.00
_cell.angle_beta   90.00
_cell.angle_gamma   90.00
#
_symmetry.space_group_name_H-M   'P 1'
#
loop_
_entity.id
_entity.type
_entity.pdbx_description
1 polymer ?
#
loop_
_entity_poly.entity_id
_entity_poly.type
_entity_poly.pdbx_seq_one_letter_code
_entity_poly.pdbx_strand_id
1 'polypeptide(L)'
;MKNTEPSPHSRFTSRFKPLVITAIATSGALHFLAPVLAEGTAAGTDIINRATATYSDGTTNFNAISNTVTIKVEEVRGLTVTDAGFTDANGGSVATSDNLYFDFLVTNTGNADAFVYIPGATALGPLATGGTITAVEIIAVNGTNLGTAIAVPAGGNSTNNLATFPNTGIVGADQNFRVRVTMAVTATNAGDAVRVQFGNTADNTPNTQNQQNIAFSTDTAPTTNDVYTLDANGTLAPANGEREAAASHQEFLATQPKPLAQTTLLMTSTTAPGALASDARDDTITYDLDFRVANNPQPGFPAGSLEGTPINLNGSPVERILVSTTVPPNTVWNGIAPIVPNGNWIPVYSTDDAYVGTENPINGVNWTTVAPAAGTVKRIGFIYDAGTNGALPPGTTVNDFRFTVVTSGLPATGGTITNIGQIFGQTFGDLANNLVYDESGDQDANNYDDGVFPPNPNISDFIANPKTGTANPNDPDTSSNNTGTGPDGESNVVGILPLSAANSALLNGPNNVPNAIGPTNAQDDFTNAATTVDTVGTQGSASNPAAATITNTVRNTIATNLDNVKLLPFAPTAANLLTGGIHGTNASIPDGTTVTISFGAQTAVYTYTAAGGFASANPPVVIGTLTPNQQQSYQVTVDLPAGTNQIQGYTIPIVAFVDNDSSNTFVATTDTVYNFTNNRIYPGFVNLVKAARIIDRDGTTQLEAFTVTPTRRPGPGQFVEYQITYQNISEIQPASGGGNVLLTGNGLVINEDGAAAPNTWAGITTHRQNTVATGGTLQFYNGAVLLGSTDPASGAAVTRYVNTIPSLAPQVGGTLTFRRIVN
;
A
#
# COMPACT_ATOMS: atom_id res chain seq x y z
N MET A 1 8.93 44.32 -50.86
CA MET A 1 10.30 44.86 -51.09
C MET A 1 10.80 45.49 -49.80
N LYS A 2 12.08 45.28 -49.45
CA LYS A 2 12.87 45.98 -48.39
C LYS A 2 12.27 45.92 -46.96
N ASN A 3 12.81 45.14 -46.01
CA ASN A 3 14.10 45.30 -45.31
C ASN A 3 14.41 46.74 -44.89
N THR A 4 14.47 47.01 -43.57
CA THR A 4 15.73 47.28 -42.81
C THR A 4 15.42 47.52 -41.33
N GLU A 5 16.10 46.81 -40.41
CA GLU A 5 16.35 47.28 -39.03
C GLU A 5 17.33 48.47 -39.03
N PRO A 6 17.60 49.11 -37.87
CA PRO A 6 18.76 48.62 -37.09
C PRO A 6 18.62 48.69 -35.55
N SER A 7 19.09 47.64 -34.87
CA SER A 7 19.65 47.72 -33.50
C SER A 7 20.94 48.57 -33.50
N PRO A 8 21.49 49.08 -32.35
CA PRO A 8 22.59 48.30 -31.73
C PRO A 8 22.97 48.58 -30.25
N HIS A 9 23.87 47.69 -29.74
CA HIS A 9 24.87 47.90 -28.65
C HIS A 9 24.37 47.94 -27.17
N SER A 10 25.11 47.47 -26.15
CA SER A 10 26.34 46.63 -26.00
C SER A 10 26.61 46.45 -24.48
N ARG A 11 27.42 45.52 -23.92
CA ARG A 11 28.21 44.34 -24.36
C ARG A 11 28.70 43.63 -23.07
N PHE A 12 29.01 42.32 -23.10
CA PHE A 12 30.34 41.76 -22.75
C PHE A 12 30.43 40.26 -23.04
N THR A 13 31.65 39.80 -23.34
CA THR A 13 31.98 38.47 -23.86
C THR A 13 32.67 37.60 -22.83
N SER A 14 32.40 36.28 -22.86
CA SER A 14 33.42 35.28 -22.54
C SER A 14 33.25 34.05 -23.42
N ARG A 15 34.24 33.78 -24.27
CA ARG A 15 34.50 32.46 -24.86
C ARG A 15 35.81 31.97 -24.28
N PHE A 16 35.78 30.88 -23.54
CA PHE A 16 36.95 30.02 -23.32
C PHE A 16 36.54 28.57 -23.62
N LYS A 17 37.24 27.95 -24.58
CA LYS A 17 37.47 26.50 -24.59
C LYS A 17 38.66 26.24 -23.64
N PRO A 18 38.74 25.08 -22.98
CA PRO A 18 39.24 23.84 -23.60
C PRO A 18 38.17 22.72 -23.55
N LEU A 19 38.23 21.63 -24.33
CA LEU A 19 39.17 20.50 -24.25
C LEU A 19 39.29 19.91 -22.82
N VAL A 20 39.41 18.58 -22.73
CA VAL A 20 39.44 17.75 -21.50
C VAL A 20 38.06 17.40 -20.90
N ILE A 21 37.22 16.70 -21.67
CA ILE A 21 36.35 15.60 -21.15
C ILE A 21 36.36 14.46 -22.18
N THR A 22 37.53 13.86 -22.36
CA THR A 22 37.73 12.64 -23.20
C THR A 22 38.80 11.74 -22.55
N ALA A 23 38.84 11.76 -21.21
CA ALA A 23 39.79 11.03 -20.37
C ALA A 23 39.12 10.51 -19.07
N ILE A 24 37.79 10.53 -19.00
CA ILE A 24 36.98 9.96 -17.90
C ILE A 24 36.04 8.89 -18.51
N ALA A 25 36.65 7.99 -19.28
CA ALA A 25 36.03 6.77 -19.82
C ALA A 25 36.98 5.56 -19.74
N THR A 26 38.15 5.74 -19.10
CA THR A 26 39.19 4.74 -18.81
C THR A 26 39.50 4.69 -17.32
N SER A 27 38.50 5.00 -16.49
CA SER A 27 38.53 4.83 -15.05
C SER A 27 37.17 4.29 -14.63
N GLY A 28 37.08 2.96 -14.44
CA GLY A 28 35.87 2.28 -14.00
C GLY A 28 35.43 2.82 -12.64
N ALA A 29 34.41 3.67 -12.64
CA ALA A 29 33.89 4.32 -11.42
C ALA A 29 32.37 4.51 -11.47
N LEU A 30 31.66 3.54 -12.06
CA LEU A 30 30.27 3.26 -11.68
C LEU A 30 30.29 2.11 -10.66
N HIS A 31 30.85 2.41 -9.48
CA HIS A 31 30.48 1.65 -8.31
C HIS A 31 28.97 1.81 -8.14
N PHE A 32 28.23 0.69 -8.15
CA PHE A 32 26.94 0.67 -7.51
C PHE A 32 27.17 1.15 -6.08
N LEU A 33 26.68 2.35 -5.77
CA LEU A 33 26.44 2.74 -4.39
C LEU A 33 25.32 1.83 -3.90
N ALA A 34 25.69 0.64 -3.45
CA ALA A 34 24.95 0.01 -2.37
C ALA A 34 24.75 1.10 -1.31
N PRO A 35 23.53 1.32 -0.81
CA PRO A 35 23.31 2.32 0.21
C PRO A 35 24.21 1.97 1.39
N VAL A 36 25.26 2.76 1.59
CA VAL A 36 25.97 2.78 2.86
C VAL A 36 24.90 3.21 3.85
N LEU A 37 24.51 2.29 4.75
CA LEU A 37 23.58 2.54 5.85
C LEU A 37 24.29 3.37 6.92
N ALA A 38 24.82 4.52 6.48
CA ALA A 38 25.60 5.43 7.28
C ALA A 38 24.69 6.03 8.35
N GLU A 39 25.01 5.73 9.61
CA GLU A 39 24.19 6.04 10.80
C GLU A 39 22.96 5.12 10.98
N GLY A 40 23.19 3.81 10.89
CA GLY A 40 22.20 2.78 11.24
C GLY A 40 21.86 2.71 12.73
N THR A 41 20.64 2.26 13.05
CA THR A 41 20.14 2.09 14.42
C THR A 41 20.85 0.94 15.13
N ALA A 42 21.44 1.21 16.29
CA ALA A 42 22.06 0.20 17.13
C ALA A 42 21.12 -0.97 17.45
N ALA A 43 21.64 -2.19 17.35
CA ALA A 43 20.91 -3.43 17.63
C ALA A 43 20.28 -3.44 19.03
N GLY A 44 19.08 -4.05 19.15
CA GLY A 44 18.36 -4.18 20.42
C GLY A 44 17.55 -2.95 20.88
N THR A 45 17.66 -1.81 20.18
CA THR A 45 16.90 -0.58 20.47
C THR A 45 15.39 -0.79 20.37
N ASP A 46 14.61 -0.25 21.33
CA ASP A 46 13.14 -0.33 21.35
C ASP A 46 12.48 0.81 20.54
N ILE A 47 11.75 0.44 19.49
CA ILE A 47 10.85 1.31 18.72
C ILE A 47 9.45 1.21 19.35
N ILE A 48 9.05 2.25 20.08
CA ILE A 48 7.78 2.31 20.83
C ILE A 48 6.82 3.24 20.11
N ASN A 49 5.57 2.81 19.93
CA ASN A 49 4.54 3.61 19.25
C ASN A 49 3.12 3.40 19.84
N ARG A 50 2.41 4.50 20.11
CA ARG A 50 1.04 4.57 20.65
C ARG A 50 0.31 5.79 20.08
N ALA A 51 -0.95 5.58 19.68
CA ALA A 51 -1.86 6.60 19.19
C ALA A 51 -2.58 7.33 20.33
N THR A 52 -2.96 8.58 20.06
CA THR A 52 -3.92 9.35 20.86
C THR A 52 -4.97 9.95 19.95
N ALA A 53 -6.18 10.19 20.44
CA ALA A 53 -7.19 10.92 19.70
C ALA A 53 -8.14 11.74 20.59
N THR A 54 -8.74 12.78 20.01
CA THR A 54 -9.78 13.62 20.62
C THR A 54 -11.00 13.69 19.70
N TYR A 55 -12.22 13.66 20.24
CA TYR A 55 -13.48 13.73 19.48
C TYR A 55 -14.63 14.30 20.33
N SER A 56 -15.78 14.60 19.74
CA SER A 56 -16.95 15.11 20.46
C SER A 56 -18.26 14.46 20.03
N ASP A 57 -19.22 14.29 20.96
CA ASP A 57 -20.62 13.96 20.63
C ASP A 57 -21.44 15.18 20.15
N GLY A 58 -20.83 16.37 20.13
CA GLY A 58 -21.45 17.66 19.82
C GLY A 58 -21.71 18.53 21.06
N THR A 59 -21.63 17.97 22.27
CA THR A 59 -21.80 18.67 23.56
C THR A 59 -20.58 18.50 24.47
N THR A 60 -20.02 17.29 24.50
CA THR A 60 -18.92 16.86 25.37
C THR A 60 -17.71 16.47 24.53
N ASN A 61 -16.50 16.70 25.05
CA ASN A 61 -15.25 16.25 24.42
C ASN A 61 -14.74 14.99 25.11
N PHE A 62 -14.25 14.05 24.30
CA PHE A 62 -13.74 12.75 24.70
C PHE A 62 -12.33 12.54 24.15
N ASN A 63 -11.58 11.67 24.82
CA ASN A 63 -10.27 11.22 24.39
C ASN A 63 -10.32 9.70 24.13
N ALA A 64 -9.42 9.21 23.28
CA ALA A 64 -9.14 7.79 23.10
C ALA A 64 -7.63 7.56 22.98
N ILE A 65 -7.18 6.35 23.31
CA ILE A 65 -5.78 5.90 23.15
C ILE A 65 -5.75 4.51 22.54
N SER A 66 -4.69 4.18 21.81
CA SER A 66 -4.44 2.80 21.39
C SER A 66 -3.64 2.01 22.43
N ASN A 67 -3.55 0.70 22.22
CA ASN A 67 -2.46 -0.10 22.77
C ASN A 67 -1.10 0.45 22.32
N THR A 68 -0.05 0.11 23.08
CA THR A 68 1.34 0.39 22.71
C THR A 68 1.88 -0.78 21.89
N VAL A 69 2.54 -0.47 20.76
CA VAL A 69 3.37 -1.41 20.01
C VAL A 69 4.84 -1.15 20.37
N THR A 70 5.58 -2.21 20.67
CA THR A 70 7.03 -2.17 20.93
C THR A 70 7.73 -3.18 20.04
N ILE A 71 8.74 -2.75 19.29
CA ILE A 71 9.52 -3.56 18.35
C ILE A 71 11.01 -3.38 18.68
N LYS A 72 11.80 -4.46 18.71
CA LYS A 72 13.26 -4.39 18.91
C LYS A 72 14.00 -4.43 17.59
N VAL A 73 15.01 -3.58 17.42
CA VAL A 73 15.90 -3.64 16.25
C VAL A 73 16.79 -4.89 16.29
N GLU A 74 16.99 -5.51 15.12
CA GLU A 74 17.79 -6.72 14.95
C GLU A 74 19.30 -6.41 14.91
N GLU A 75 20.14 -7.38 15.27
CA GLU A 75 21.57 -7.29 14.97
C GLU A 75 21.84 -7.85 13.57
N VAL A 76 22.47 -7.03 12.72
CA VAL A 76 22.77 -7.33 11.33
C VAL A 76 24.22 -6.96 11.06
N ARG A 77 25.05 -7.96 10.73
CA ARG A 77 26.41 -7.70 10.25
C ARG A 77 26.39 -7.19 8.82
N GLY A 78 27.41 -6.45 8.44
CA GLY A 78 27.62 -6.02 7.08
C GLY A 78 29.10 -5.86 6.78
N LEU A 79 29.52 -6.28 5.59
CA LEU A 79 30.88 -6.03 5.13
C LEU A 79 30.82 -5.62 3.66
N THR A 80 31.55 -4.56 3.30
CA THR A 80 31.86 -4.25 1.90
C THR A 80 33.36 -4.17 1.72
N VAL A 81 33.79 -4.63 0.55
CA VAL A 81 35.13 -4.42 0.00
C VAL A 81 34.90 -3.74 -1.34
N THR A 82 35.41 -2.53 -1.52
CA THR A 82 35.39 -1.83 -2.81
C THR A 82 36.82 -1.68 -3.32
N ASP A 83 37.01 -1.77 -4.63
CA ASP A 83 38.22 -1.21 -5.24
C ASP A 83 38.31 0.28 -4.85
N ALA A 84 39.46 0.65 -4.30
CA ALA A 84 39.76 1.97 -3.79
C ALA A 84 40.88 2.66 -4.57
N GLY A 85 41.21 2.10 -5.73
CA GLY A 85 42.10 2.69 -6.72
C GLY A 85 43.21 1.73 -7.14
N PHE A 86 43.52 1.82 -8.42
CA PHE A 86 44.66 1.20 -9.06
C PHE A 86 45.81 2.19 -9.20
N THR A 87 47.05 1.71 -9.05
CA THR A 87 48.24 2.47 -9.44
C THR A 87 49.28 1.53 -10.00
N ASP A 88 49.52 1.63 -11.30
CA ASP A 88 50.77 1.18 -11.90
C ASP A 88 51.94 2.04 -11.37
N ALA A 89 52.95 1.36 -10.84
CA ALA A 89 54.13 1.98 -10.25
C ALA A 89 55.02 2.73 -11.27
N ASN A 90 54.87 2.47 -12.57
CA ASN A 90 55.61 3.19 -13.63
C ASN A 90 54.71 4.14 -14.45
N GLY A 91 53.45 3.76 -14.67
CA GLY A 91 52.38 4.59 -15.23
C GLY A 91 52.26 4.49 -16.75
N GLY A 92 51.12 4.01 -17.23
CA GLY A 92 50.80 3.97 -18.66
C GLY A 92 49.51 3.22 -18.96
N SER A 93 49.45 2.61 -20.14
CA SER A 93 48.55 1.49 -20.40
C SER A 93 49.13 0.24 -19.75
N VAL A 94 48.30 -0.53 -19.03
CA VAL A 94 48.72 -1.78 -18.36
C VAL A 94 49.51 -2.68 -19.32
N ALA A 95 50.76 -2.99 -18.95
CA ALA A 95 51.73 -3.70 -19.75
C ALA A 95 52.39 -4.85 -18.97
N THR A 96 53.03 -5.76 -19.71
CA THR A 96 53.76 -6.89 -19.13
C THR A 96 54.93 -6.41 -18.25
N SER A 97 55.06 -7.00 -17.05
CA SER A 97 56.09 -6.70 -16.04
C SER A 97 55.87 -5.43 -15.19
N ASP A 98 54.73 -4.75 -15.30
CA ASP A 98 54.41 -3.63 -14.41
C ASP A 98 54.23 -4.12 -12.96
N ASN A 99 54.55 -3.25 -11.99
CA ASN A 99 54.20 -3.47 -10.59
C ASN A 99 52.96 -2.66 -10.28
N LEU A 100 51.91 -3.33 -9.83
CA LEU A 100 50.57 -2.79 -9.71
C LEU A 100 50.14 -2.81 -8.23
N TYR A 101 49.77 -1.64 -7.73
CA TYR A 101 49.16 -1.47 -6.43
C TYR A 101 47.65 -1.41 -6.58
N PHE A 102 46.96 -2.34 -5.94
CA PHE A 102 45.51 -2.39 -5.84
C PHE A 102 45.14 -2.04 -4.41
N ASP A 103 44.55 -0.87 -4.21
CA ASP A 103 44.01 -0.49 -2.91
C ASP A 103 42.55 -0.95 -2.84
N PHE A 104 42.16 -1.52 -1.71
CA PHE A 104 40.78 -1.89 -1.39
C PHE A 104 40.34 -1.19 -0.11
N LEU A 105 39.10 -0.71 -0.07
CA LEU A 105 38.49 -0.13 1.12
C LEU A 105 37.55 -1.16 1.73
N VAL A 106 37.83 -1.57 2.96
CA VAL A 106 37.02 -2.51 3.74
C VAL A 106 36.19 -1.70 4.74
N THR A 107 34.87 -1.88 4.74
CA THR A 107 33.94 -1.12 5.61
C THR A 107 32.99 -2.07 6.34
N ASN A 108 32.84 -1.91 7.66
CA ASN A 108 31.74 -2.55 8.39
C ASN A 108 30.45 -1.80 8.07
N THR A 109 29.54 -2.46 7.35
CA THR A 109 28.22 -1.93 6.97
C THR A 109 27.08 -2.55 7.79
N GLY A 110 27.42 -3.20 8.91
CA GLY A 110 26.47 -3.68 9.91
C GLY A 110 26.14 -2.62 10.97
N ASN A 111 25.13 -2.91 11.78
CA ASN A 111 24.63 -1.99 12.82
C ASN A 111 25.13 -2.32 14.24
N ALA A 112 26.22 -3.07 14.32
CA ALA A 112 26.90 -3.46 15.53
C ALA A 112 28.42 -3.54 15.31
N ASP A 113 29.16 -3.49 16.41
CA ASP A 113 30.61 -3.66 16.42
C ASP A 113 31.01 -5.05 15.92
N ALA A 114 32.04 -5.11 15.07
CA ALA A 114 32.57 -6.35 14.52
C ALA A 114 34.11 -6.40 14.58
N PHE A 115 34.67 -7.60 14.51
CA PHE A 115 36.06 -7.80 14.06
C PHE A 115 36.05 -8.23 12.60
N VAL A 116 37.16 -8.05 11.87
CA VAL A 116 37.25 -8.43 10.44
C VAL A 116 38.47 -9.32 10.23
N TYR A 117 38.30 -10.47 9.58
CA TYR A 117 39.39 -11.31 9.06
C TYR A 117 39.88 -10.77 7.72
N ILE A 118 41.20 -10.75 7.53
CA ILE A 118 41.87 -10.22 6.34
C ILE A 118 42.84 -11.28 5.81
N PRO A 119 42.75 -11.68 4.53
CA PRO A 119 43.57 -12.73 3.94
C PRO A 119 44.97 -12.21 3.57
N GLY A 120 45.97 -13.08 3.67
CA GLY A 120 47.36 -12.74 3.37
C GLY A 120 47.79 -13.02 1.94
N ALA A 121 49.00 -12.58 1.57
CA ALA A 121 49.53 -12.71 0.20
C ALA A 121 49.56 -14.16 -0.33
N THR A 122 49.81 -15.16 0.52
CA THR A 122 49.80 -16.58 0.10
C THR A 122 48.37 -17.09 -0.08
N ALA A 123 47.42 -16.63 0.74
CA ALA A 123 46.02 -17.02 0.63
C ALA A 123 45.34 -16.44 -0.62
N LEU A 124 45.68 -15.20 -1.00
CA LEU A 124 45.18 -14.54 -2.21
C LEU A 124 45.88 -14.97 -3.50
N GLY A 125 47.09 -15.54 -3.42
CA GLY A 125 47.90 -15.92 -4.59
C GLY A 125 47.16 -16.72 -5.68
N PRO A 126 46.31 -17.73 -5.34
CA PRO A 126 45.50 -18.46 -6.31
C PRO A 126 44.41 -17.65 -7.02
N LEU A 127 44.09 -16.43 -6.57
CA LEU A 127 43.00 -15.59 -7.08
C LEU A 127 43.48 -14.51 -8.07
N ALA A 128 44.79 -14.38 -8.27
CA ALA A 128 45.39 -13.43 -9.22
C ALA A 128 45.39 -13.97 -10.65
N THR A 129 45.17 -13.09 -11.63
CA THR A 129 45.23 -13.41 -13.07
C THR A 129 46.12 -12.42 -13.79
N GLY A 130 47.00 -12.92 -14.67
CA GLY A 130 47.93 -12.06 -15.39
C GLY A 130 48.98 -11.40 -14.49
N GLY A 131 49.24 -11.94 -13.29
CA GLY A 131 50.29 -11.48 -12.38
C GLY A 131 50.42 -12.30 -11.10
N THR A 132 51.37 -11.94 -10.23
CA THR A 132 51.67 -12.61 -8.95
C THR A 132 51.59 -11.64 -7.77
N ILE A 133 50.78 -11.94 -6.74
CA ILE A 133 50.67 -11.14 -5.50
C ILE A 133 51.91 -11.34 -4.62
N THR A 134 52.41 -10.24 -4.05
CA THR A 134 53.68 -10.20 -3.29
C THR A 134 53.54 -9.65 -1.86
N ALA A 135 52.55 -8.80 -1.58
CA ALA A 135 52.32 -8.22 -0.26
C ALA A 135 50.84 -7.84 -0.04
N VAL A 136 50.40 -7.87 1.22
CA VAL A 136 49.09 -7.37 1.69
C VAL A 136 49.29 -6.57 2.98
N GLU A 137 48.88 -5.31 2.99
CA GLU A 137 49.14 -4.39 4.10
C GLU A 137 47.95 -3.45 4.37
N ILE A 138 47.64 -3.15 5.64
CA ILE A 138 46.68 -2.09 5.98
C ILE A 138 47.44 -0.76 6.02
N ILE A 139 46.97 0.23 5.26
CA ILE A 139 47.65 1.52 5.06
C ILE A 139 46.88 2.73 5.60
N ALA A 140 45.59 2.59 5.92
CA ALA A 140 44.79 3.63 6.57
C ALA A 140 43.66 3.02 7.42
N VAL A 141 43.22 3.73 8.47
CA VAL A 141 42.02 3.39 9.27
C VAL A 141 41.18 4.66 9.44
N ASN A 142 39.86 4.56 9.21
CA ASN A 142 38.89 5.65 9.26
C ASN A 142 39.39 6.92 8.53
N GLY A 143 39.82 6.75 7.27
CA GLY A 143 40.38 7.81 6.43
C GLY A 143 41.76 8.35 6.82
N THR A 144 42.35 7.89 7.94
CA THR A 144 43.66 8.35 8.42
C THR A 144 44.77 7.39 7.98
N ASN A 145 45.71 7.87 7.16
CA ASN A 145 46.88 7.09 6.73
C ASN A 145 47.76 6.72 7.93
N LEU A 146 48.26 5.49 7.95
CA LEU A 146 49.17 5.00 8.96
C LEU A 146 50.61 5.42 8.62
N GLY A 147 51.37 5.88 9.63
CA GLY A 147 52.78 6.25 9.46
C GLY A 147 53.70 5.05 9.18
N THR A 148 53.24 3.85 9.52
CA THR A 148 53.82 2.55 9.15
C THR A 148 52.65 1.62 8.83
N ALA A 149 52.68 0.94 7.69
CA ALA A 149 51.62 0.01 7.31
C ALA A 149 51.59 -1.21 8.25
N ILE A 150 50.40 -1.75 8.53
CA ILE A 150 50.23 -2.98 9.31
C ILE A 150 50.28 -4.15 8.34
N ALA A 151 51.38 -4.89 8.35
CA ALA A 151 51.55 -6.08 7.52
C ALA A 151 50.56 -7.18 7.93
N VAL A 152 49.80 -7.71 6.96
CA VAL A 152 48.94 -8.88 7.18
C VAL A 152 49.82 -10.14 7.07
N PRO A 153 49.79 -11.07 8.04
CA PRO A 153 50.53 -12.33 7.95
C PRO A 153 50.21 -13.09 6.66
N ALA A 154 51.17 -13.81 6.09
CA ALA A 154 51.05 -14.39 4.74
C ALA A 154 49.83 -15.33 4.54
N GLY A 155 49.33 -15.96 5.61
CA GLY A 155 48.11 -16.79 5.63
C GLY A 155 46.84 -16.10 6.15
N GLY A 156 46.85 -14.77 6.36
CA GLY A 156 45.73 -13.99 6.90
C GLY A 156 45.64 -13.92 8.42
N ASN A 157 44.87 -12.95 8.94
CA ASN A 157 44.53 -12.82 10.37
C ASN A 157 43.36 -11.84 10.59
N SER A 158 42.74 -11.86 11.78
CA SER A 158 41.66 -10.94 12.18
C SER A 158 42.14 -9.67 12.90
N THR A 159 41.38 -8.57 12.79
CA THR A 159 41.72 -7.25 13.34
C THR A 159 42.00 -7.24 14.85
N ASN A 160 41.33 -8.08 15.63
CA ASN A 160 41.60 -8.28 17.06
C ASN A 160 42.92 -9.01 17.38
N ASN A 161 43.49 -9.70 16.40
CA ASN A 161 44.75 -10.43 16.50
C ASN A 161 45.92 -9.73 15.76
N LEU A 162 45.63 -8.67 14.98
CA LEU A 162 46.64 -7.84 14.32
C LEU A 162 47.22 -6.84 15.33
N ALA A 163 48.50 -7.05 15.69
CA ALA A 163 49.22 -6.12 16.54
C ALA A 163 49.18 -4.70 15.96
N THR A 164 49.00 -3.70 16.83
CA THR A 164 48.88 -2.26 16.51
C THR A 164 47.61 -1.79 15.78
N PHE A 165 46.64 -2.67 15.48
CA PHE A 165 45.32 -2.21 15.03
C PHE A 165 44.60 -1.45 16.19
N PRO A 166 43.97 -0.29 15.93
CA PRO A 166 43.32 0.53 16.97
C PRO A 166 42.08 -0.15 17.59
N ASN A 167 41.56 0.42 18.67
CA ASN A 167 40.31 -0.03 19.34
C ASN A 167 40.27 -1.54 19.66
N THR A 168 41.43 -2.15 19.99
CA THR A 168 41.55 -3.61 20.23
C THR A 168 41.02 -4.48 19.08
N GLY A 169 41.06 -3.98 17.84
CA GLY A 169 40.56 -4.67 16.66
C GLY A 169 39.11 -4.35 16.29
N ILE A 170 38.35 -3.67 17.15
CA ILE A 170 36.94 -3.36 16.89
C ILE A 170 36.84 -2.40 15.69
N VAL A 171 36.04 -2.81 14.71
CA VAL A 171 35.57 -1.99 13.61
C VAL A 171 34.10 -1.72 13.88
N GLY A 172 33.78 -0.53 14.39
CA GLY A 172 32.39 -0.13 14.66
C GLY A 172 31.57 0.02 13.38
N ALA A 173 30.25 0.20 13.51
CA ALA A 173 29.40 0.54 12.37
C ALA A 173 29.96 1.74 11.59
N ASP A 174 29.93 1.64 10.25
CA ASP A 174 30.48 2.60 9.28
C ASP A 174 31.99 2.86 9.34
N GLN A 175 32.72 2.18 10.22
CA GLN A 175 34.17 2.27 10.28
C GLN A 175 34.82 1.46 9.17
N ASN A 176 35.94 1.97 8.66
CA ASN A 176 36.62 1.43 7.50
C ASN A 176 38.15 1.41 7.67
N PHE A 177 38.81 0.61 6.84
CA PHE A 177 40.26 0.60 6.70
C PHE A 177 40.66 0.29 5.25
N ARG A 178 41.80 0.82 4.82
CA ARG A 178 42.33 0.63 3.46
C ARG A 178 43.41 -0.44 3.48
N VAL A 179 43.24 -1.46 2.65
CA VAL A 179 44.22 -2.54 2.41
C VAL A 179 44.87 -2.32 1.05
N ARG A 180 46.18 -2.54 0.95
CA ARG A 180 46.94 -2.55 -0.31
C ARG A 180 47.37 -3.97 -0.64
N VAL A 181 47.10 -4.39 -1.87
CA VAL A 181 47.61 -5.63 -2.46
C VAL A 181 48.59 -5.26 -3.57
N THR A 182 49.82 -5.81 -3.51
CA THR A 182 50.86 -5.53 -4.52
C THR A 182 51.04 -6.73 -5.45
N MET A 183 50.94 -6.53 -6.77
CA MET A 183 51.09 -7.57 -7.79
C MET A 183 52.13 -7.19 -8.86
N ALA A 184 52.84 -8.17 -9.43
CA ALA A 184 53.68 -8.00 -10.62
C ALA A 184 53.01 -8.64 -11.86
N VAL A 185 52.90 -7.93 -12.99
CA VAL A 185 52.20 -8.39 -14.22
C VAL A 185 52.98 -9.43 -15.01
N THR A 186 52.26 -10.44 -15.51
CA THR A 186 52.76 -11.51 -16.39
C THR A 186 51.92 -11.72 -17.67
N ALA A 187 50.78 -11.03 -17.85
CA ALA A 187 49.97 -11.09 -19.09
C ALA A 187 50.67 -10.43 -20.30
N THR A 188 50.33 -10.83 -21.54
CA THR A 188 51.17 -10.51 -22.73
C THR A 188 50.46 -10.08 -24.01
N ASN A 189 49.17 -10.39 -24.22
CA ASN A 189 48.48 -10.13 -25.49
C ASN A 189 47.50 -8.96 -25.39
N ALA A 190 47.32 -8.24 -26.50
CA ALA A 190 46.27 -7.25 -26.62
C ALA A 190 44.89 -7.94 -26.57
N GLY A 191 44.20 -7.77 -25.45
CA GLY A 191 42.93 -8.40 -25.09
C GLY A 191 42.96 -8.96 -23.66
N ASP A 192 44.15 -9.34 -23.18
CA ASP A 192 44.34 -10.10 -21.94
C ASP A 192 43.88 -9.32 -20.69
N ALA A 193 43.34 -10.08 -19.73
CA ALA A 193 42.95 -9.57 -18.43
C ALA A 193 44.14 -9.54 -17.46
N VAL A 194 44.27 -8.42 -16.75
CA VAL A 194 45.15 -8.29 -15.57
C VAL A 194 44.26 -8.01 -14.36
N ARG A 195 44.26 -8.93 -13.38
CA ARG A 195 43.30 -8.91 -12.26
C ARG A 195 43.90 -9.35 -10.94
N VAL A 196 43.63 -8.58 -9.89
CA VAL A 196 43.71 -9.01 -8.49
C VAL A 196 42.31 -9.20 -7.94
N GLN A 197 42.10 -10.28 -7.19
CA GLN A 197 40.91 -10.53 -6.38
C GLN A 197 41.31 -10.57 -4.91
N PHE A 198 40.60 -9.82 -4.07
CA PHE A 198 40.79 -9.66 -2.64
C PHE A 198 39.53 -10.14 -1.92
N GLY A 199 39.63 -11.31 -1.26
CA GLY A 199 38.48 -12.10 -0.77
C GLY A 199 38.01 -13.14 -1.79
N ASN A 200 37.38 -14.24 -1.36
CA ASN A 200 37.02 -15.39 -2.19
C ASN A 200 35.55 -15.82 -2.01
N THR A 201 34.64 -14.86 -1.82
CA THR A 201 33.19 -15.10 -1.77
C THR A 201 32.73 -15.89 -2.99
N ALA A 202 31.94 -16.94 -2.78
CA ALA A 202 31.53 -17.89 -3.82
C ALA A 202 30.98 -17.23 -5.11
N ASP A 203 31.73 -17.32 -6.21
CA ASP A 203 31.28 -16.98 -7.57
C ASP A 203 30.11 -17.90 -7.97
N ASN A 204 28.94 -17.35 -8.34
CA ASN A 204 27.81 -18.16 -8.79
C ASN A 204 27.80 -18.46 -10.30
N THR A 205 28.56 -17.72 -11.14
CA THR A 205 28.91 -18.13 -12.52
C THR A 205 30.28 -17.55 -12.96
N PRO A 206 30.90 -18.04 -14.06
CA PRO A 206 32.22 -17.58 -14.56
C PRO A 206 32.35 -16.11 -15.00
N ASN A 207 31.37 -15.26 -14.66
CA ASN A 207 31.23 -13.86 -15.06
C ASN A 207 30.73 -12.95 -13.91
N THR A 208 30.67 -13.41 -12.66
CA THR A 208 30.13 -12.66 -11.50
C THR A 208 31.16 -12.40 -10.40
N GLN A 209 32.37 -11.99 -10.79
CA GLN A 209 33.42 -11.64 -9.85
C GLN A 209 33.00 -10.41 -9.02
N ASN A 210 33.17 -10.48 -7.70
CA ASN A 210 32.97 -9.40 -6.69
C ASN A 210 31.58 -9.29 -6.08
N GLN A 211 31.21 -10.28 -5.27
CA GLN A 211 30.03 -10.17 -4.43
C GLN A 211 30.41 -9.56 -3.07
N GLN A 212 29.80 -8.41 -2.75
CA GLN A 212 29.91 -7.79 -1.44
C GLN A 212 28.81 -8.31 -0.52
N ASN A 213 29.10 -8.39 0.77
CA ASN A 213 28.12 -8.66 1.83
C ASN A 213 27.39 -10.02 1.72
N ILE A 214 28.12 -11.07 1.35
CA ILE A 214 27.62 -12.45 1.19
C ILE A 214 27.66 -13.22 2.51
N ALA A 215 26.75 -14.19 2.68
CA ALA A 215 26.68 -15.01 3.88
C ALA A 215 27.80 -16.06 3.91
N PHE A 216 28.66 -16.01 4.92
CA PHE A 216 29.79 -16.91 5.12
C PHE A 216 29.43 -18.40 5.03
N SER A 217 28.25 -18.78 5.54
CA SER A 217 27.76 -20.16 5.50
C SER A 217 27.42 -20.71 4.11
N THR A 218 27.52 -19.88 3.05
CA THR A 218 27.27 -20.29 1.67
C THR A 218 28.55 -20.59 0.89
N ASP A 219 29.73 -20.25 1.43
CA ASP A 219 30.99 -20.66 0.83
C ASP A 219 31.37 -22.11 1.20
N THR A 220 32.03 -22.76 0.26
CA THR A 220 32.58 -24.12 0.38
C THR A 220 34.09 -24.18 0.17
N ALA A 221 34.73 -23.02 -0.05
CA ALA A 221 36.15 -22.88 -0.27
C ALA A 221 36.94 -22.74 1.07
N PRO A 222 38.28 -22.68 1.03
CA PRO A 222 39.09 -22.61 2.24
C PRO A 222 39.16 -21.17 2.79
N THR A 223 38.28 -20.87 3.76
CA THR A 223 38.07 -19.62 4.56
C THR A 223 39.28 -18.74 4.92
N THR A 224 40.50 -19.21 4.69
CA THR A 224 41.77 -18.48 4.78
C THR A 224 41.97 -17.39 3.72
N ASN A 225 41.25 -17.43 2.58
CA ASN A 225 41.41 -16.46 1.49
C ASN A 225 40.29 -15.41 1.41
N ASP A 226 39.37 -15.41 2.37
CA ASP A 226 38.21 -14.51 2.47
C ASP A 226 38.46 -13.26 3.32
N VAL A 227 37.62 -12.25 3.11
CA VAL A 227 37.47 -11.11 4.03
C VAL A 227 36.10 -11.22 4.68
N TYR A 228 36.04 -11.46 5.99
CA TYR A 228 34.76 -11.74 6.69
C TYR A 228 34.66 -11.15 8.10
N THR A 229 33.44 -11.01 8.61
CA THR A 229 33.11 -10.40 9.90
C THR A 229 32.91 -11.42 11.02
N LEU A 230 33.47 -11.13 12.18
CA LEU A 230 33.39 -11.88 13.43
C LEU A 230 32.66 -11.05 14.50
N ASP A 231 32.05 -11.72 15.48
CA ASP A 231 31.34 -11.05 16.58
C ASP A 231 32.29 -10.28 17.49
N ALA A 232 31.98 -9.01 17.79
CA ALA A 232 32.70 -8.26 18.82
C ALA A 232 31.98 -8.19 20.17
N ASN A 233 30.66 -8.45 20.22
CA ASN A 233 29.85 -8.16 21.41
C ASN A 233 29.23 -9.42 22.05
N GLY A 234 28.79 -10.41 21.27
CA GLY A 234 28.25 -11.69 21.74
C GLY A 234 26.98 -11.62 22.59
N THR A 235 26.29 -10.47 22.64
CA THR A 235 25.07 -10.26 23.46
C THR A 235 23.78 -10.51 22.69
N LEU A 236 23.80 -10.28 21.37
CA LEU A 236 22.77 -10.68 20.43
C LEU A 236 23.46 -11.49 19.33
N ALA A 237 22.85 -12.60 18.90
CA ALA A 237 23.35 -13.30 17.72
C ALA A 237 22.90 -12.53 16.48
N PRO A 238 23.81 -12.14 15.56
CA PRO A 238 23.41 -11.46 14.34
C PRO A 238 22.54 -12.37 13.48
N ALA A 239 21.31 -11.92 13.20
CA ALA A 239 20.27 -12.74 12.59
C ALA A 239 20.62 -13.16 11.16
N ASN A 240 21.45 -12.37 10.49
CA ASN A 240 21.92 -12.66 9.16
C ASN A 240 23.18 -13.56 9.14
N GLY A 241 23.84 -13.76 10.28
CA GLY A 241 25.09 -14.53 10.42
C GLY A 241 26.34 -13.75 10.00
N GLU A 242 27.47 -14.45 9.85
CA GLU A 242 28.74 -13.83 9.47
C GLU A 242 28.68 -13.34 8.01
N ARG A 243 29.28 -12.18 7.73
CA ARG A 243 29.28 -11.54 6.41
C ARG A 243 30.67 -11.43 5.83
N GLU A 244 30.77 -11.80 4.56
CA GLU A 244 31.96 -11.76 3.73
C GLU A 244 31.82 -10.71 2.64
N ALA A 245 32.94 -10.26 2.10
CA ALA A 245 32.94 -9.46 0.89
C ALA A 245 34.23 -9.66 0.13
N ALA A 246 34.13 -9.59 -1.19
CA ALA A 246 35.31 -9.58 -2.04
C ALA A 246 35.21 -8.55 -3.15
N ALA A 247 36.37 -8.09 -3.61
CA ALA A 247 36.49 -7.21 -4.76
C ALA A 247 37.67 -7.61 -5.62
N SER A 248 37.59 -7.26 -6.90
CA SER A 248 38.65 -7.33 -7.86
C SER A 248 38.62 -6.11 -8.74
N HIS A 249 39.81 -5.77 -9.17
CA HIS A 249 40.04 -4.80 -10.22
C HIS A 249 40.56 -5.60 -11.41
N GLN A 250 39.90 -5.48 -12.56
CA GLN A 250 40.35 -6.08 -13.81
C GLN A 250 40.42 -5.01 -14.88
N GLU A 251 41.60 -4.87 -15.47
CA GLU A 251 41.77 -4.09 -16.69
C GLU A 251 41.81 -5.01 -17.91
N PHE A 252 41.35 -4.45 -19.03
CA PHE A 252 41.20 -5.09 -20.32
C PHE A 252 41.91 -4.28 -21.42
N LEU A 253 41.86 -4.82 -22.64
CA LEU A 253 42.14 -4.12 -23.89
C LEU A 253 40.88 -4.03 -24.87
N ALA A 254 39.60 -3.87 -24.38
CA ALA A 254 38.25 -3.25 -24.85
C ALA A 254 37.23 -3.70 -26.02
N THR A 255 35.85 -3.45 -25.93
CA THR A 255 34.73 -3.60 -27.00
C THR A 255 33.25 -3.00 -26.70
N GLN A 256 32.19 -3.01 -27.62
CA GLN A 256 30.81 -2.32 -27.52
C GLN A 256 29.50 -2.86 -28.35
N PRO A 257 28.21 -2.32 -28.23
CA PRO A 257 26.85 -2.94 -28.62
C PRO A 257 25.79 -2.25 -29.64
N LYS A 258 24.41 -2.44 -29.57
CA LYS A 258 23.28 -2.24 -30.61
C LYS A 258 21.87 -1.61 -30.13
N PRO A 259 20.66 -1.57 -30.84
CA PRO A 259 19.32 -0.90 -30.43
C PRO A 259 17.89 -1.60 -30.68
N LEU A 260 16.68 -1.18 -30.15
CA LEU A 260 15.28 -1.80 -30.30
C LEU A 260 14.00 -0.93 -29.90
N ALA A 261 12.76 -1.15 -30.43
CA ALA A 261 11.46 -0.49 -30.03
C ALA A 261 10.39 -1.37 -29.29
N GLN A 262 9.46 -0.76 -28.50
CA GLN A 262 8.46 -1.46 -27.63
C GLN A 262 7.13 -0.67 -27.42
N THR A 263 5.99 -1.35 -27.16
CA THR A 263 4.62 -0.77 -26.95
C THR A 263 3.77 -1.46 -25.87
N THR A 264 2.96 -0.70 -25.13
CA THR A 264 1.88 -1.20 -24.22
C THR A 264 0.52 -0.63 -24.63
N LEU A 265 -0.55 -1.43 -24.62
CA LEU A 265 -1.95 -1.07 -24.82
C LEU A 265 -2.77 -1.19 -23.53
N LEU A 266 -3.74 -0.30 -23.35
CA LEU A 266 -4.62 -0.24 -22.19
C LEU A 266 -6.09 -0.23 -22.63
N MET A 267 -6.98 -0.85 -21.84
CA MET A 267 -8.44 -0.80 -21.97
C MET A 267 -9.12 -0.57 -20.61
N THR A 268 -10.08 0.34 -20.53
CA THR A 268 -10.96 0.49 -19.36
C THR A 268 -12.43 0.50 -19.78
N SER A 269 -13.35 0.36 -18.81
CA SER A 269 -14.79 0.42 -19.12
C SER A 269 -15.64 1.06 -18.00
N THR A 270 -16.83 1.52 -18.38
CA THR A 270 -17.82 2.12 -17.47
C THR A 270 -19.24 1.68 -17.83
N THR A 271 -20.13 1.56 -16.82
CA THR A 271 -21.55 1.23 -17.01
C THR A 271 -22.48 2.41 -16.72
N ALA A 272 -23.65 2.39 -17.37
CA ALA A 272 -24.80 3.18 -16.95
C ALA A 272 -26.09 2.36 -17.07
N PRO A 273 -27.00 2.43 -16.07
CA PRO A 273 -28.27 1.72 -16.11
C PRO A 273 -29.17 2.23 -17.23
N GLY A 274 -29.99 1.33 -17.77
CA GLY A 274 -30.99 1.62 -18.78
C GLY A 274 -32.18 2.45 -18.27
N ALA A 275 -33.26 2.49 -19.05
CA ALA A 275 -34.48 3.23 -18.73
C ALA A 275 -35.26 2.61 -17.56
N LEU A 276 -34.99 1.36 -17.20
CA LEU A 276 -35.65 0.63 -16.12
C LEU A 276 -34.64 0.20 -15.06
N ALA A 277 -34.56 0.93 -13.95
CA ALA A 277 -33.63 0.67 -12.83
C ALA A 277 -33.84 -0.68 -12.08
N SER A 278 -34.63 -1.60 -12.63
CA SER A 278 -34.86 -2.97 -12.16
C SER A 278 -34.70 -4.01 -13.30
N ASP A 279 -34.10 -3.64 -14.42
CA ASP A 279 -33.93 -4.47 -15.62
C ASP A 279 -32.59 -4.17 -16.29
N ALA A 280 -31.66 -5.14 -16.31
CA ALA A 280 -30.29 -4.93 -16.78
C ALA A 280 -30.07 -5.05 -18.31
N ARG A 281 -31.15 -5.04 -19.10
CA ARG A 281 -31.14 -5.37 -20.55
C ARG A 281 -30.94 -4.20 -21.48
N ASP A 282 -31.09 -2.98 -20.98
CA ASP A 282 -30.89 -1.73 -21.73
C ASP A 282 -29.79 -0.85 -21.11
N ASP A 283 -28.99 -1.44 -20.21
CA ASP A 283 -27.75 -0.86 -19.70
C ASP A 283 -26.71 -0.69 -20.82
N THR A 284 -25.78 0.24 -20.62
CA THR A 284 -24.71 0.54 -21.58
C THR A 284 -23.34 0.30 -20.99
N ILE A 285 -22.38 -0.08 -21.83
CA ILE A 285 -20.97 -0.21 -21.49
C ILE A 285 -20.16 0.64 -22.47
N THR A 286 -19.39 1.58 -21.97
CA THR A 286 -18.43 2.36 -22.76
C THR A 286 -17.03 1.83 -22.50
N TYR A 287 -16.27 1.60 -23.57
CA TYR A 287 -14.88 1.16 -23.55
C TYR A 287 -13.96 2.28 -24.04
N ASP A 288 -12.84 2.42 -23.35
CA ASP A 288 -11.79 3.41 -23.60
C ASP A 288 -10.46 2.67 -23.77
N LEU A 289 -9.74 2.93 -24.87
CA LEU A 289 -8.40 2.38 -25.11
C LEU A 289 -7.36 3.50 -25.27
N ASP A 290 -6.16 3.26 -24.75
CA ASP A 290 -4.98 4.14 -24.81
C ASP A 290 -3.72 3.30 -25.07
N PHE A 291 -2.65 3.83 -25.66
CA PHE A 291 -1.37 3.10 -25.79
C PHE A 291 -0.13 3.99 -25.65
N ARG A 292 1.01 3.36 -25.36
CA ARG A 292 2.34 4.00 -25.23
C ARG A 292 3.42 3.28 -26.04
N VAL A 293 4.40 4.03 -26.55
CA VAL A 293 5.67 3.54 -27.09
C VAL A 293 6.75 3.82 -26.04
N ALA A 294 7.52 2.80 -25.63
CA ALA A 294 8.50 2.95 -24.56
C ALA A 294 9.64 3.93 -24.91
N ASN A 295 10.23 4.57 -23.90
CA ASN A 295 11.35 5.52 -24.04
C ASN A 295 12.65 5.05 -23.36
N ASN A 296 12.67 3.84 -22.80
CA ASN A 296 13.77 3.40 -21.95
C ASN A 296 14.74 2.49 -22.73
N PRO A 297 16.02 2.87 -22.92
CA PRO A 297 17.01 2.00 -23.53
C PRO A 297 17.36 0.85 -22.57
N GLN A 298 17.29 -0.40 -23.05
CA GLN A 298 17.67 -1.59 -22.29
C GLN A 298 19.17 -1.88 -22.44
N PRO A 299 19.80 -2.67 -21.54
CA PRO A 299 21.21 -3.03 -21.66
C PRO A 299 21.51 -3.72 -23.00
N GLY A 300 22.36 -3.09 -23.82
CA GLY A 300 22.67 -3.56 -25.17
C GLY A 300 21.72 -3.07 -26.27
N PHE A 301 20.66 -2.31 -25.93
CA PHE A 301 19.62 -1.80 -26.84
C PHE A 301 19.09 -0.37 -26.51
N PRO A 302 19.69 0.71 -27.03
CA PRO A 302 19.03 2.00 -27.26
C PRO A 302 17.61 1.91 -27.84
N ALA A 303 16.69 2.73 -27.34
CA ALA A 303 15.27 2.71 -27.73
C ALA A 303 15.02 3.14 -29.20
N GLY A 304 14.04 2.53 -29.85
CA GLY A 304 13.64 2.75 -31.24
C GLY A 304 12.18 3.18 -31.42
N SER A 305 11.86 3.75 -32.58
CA SER A 305 10.51 4.22 -32.94
C SER A 305 9.61 3.08 -33.42
N LEU A 306 8.29 3.26 -33.33
CA LEU A 306 7.28 2.35 -33.86
C LEU A 306 6.80 2.79 -35.26
N GLU A 307 6.83 1.88 -36.24
CA GLU A 307 6.21 2.06 -37.55
C GLU A 307 5.10 1.02 -37.82
N GLY A 308 4.49 1.06 -39.02
CA GLY A 308 3.36 0.21 -39.36
C GLY A 308 3.73 -1.26 -39.62
N THR A 309 2.70 -2.09 -39.76
CA THR A 309 2.79 -3.48 -40.22
C THR A 309 1.71 -3.75 -41.29
N PRO A 310 1.83 -4.77 -42.17
CA PRO A 310 0.84 -5.00 -43.21
C PRO A 310 -0.53 -5.39 -42.64
N ILE A 311 -1.59 -4.71 -43.09
CA ILE A 311 -3.00 -5.07 -42.83
C ILE A 311 -3.81 -5.06 -44.14
N ASN A 312 -4.89 -5.83 -44.22
CA ASN A 312 -5.81 -5.75 -45.36
C ASN A 312 -6.89 -4.66 -45.13
N LEU A 313 -6.77 -3.53 -45.83
CA LEU A 313 -7.66 -2.38 -45.71
C LEU A 313 -8.37 -2.11 -47.04
N ASN A 314 -9.70 -2.02 -47.02
CA ASN A 314 -10.54 -1.78 -48.19
C ASN A 314 -10.24 -2.74 -49.37
N GLY A 315 -9.78 -3.96 -49.07
CA GLY A 315 -9.43 -4.99 -50.05
C GLY A 315 -8.02 -4.87 -50.66
N SER A 316 -7.08 -4.18 -50.00
CA SER A 316 -5.66 -4.17 -50.38
C SER A 316 -4.72 -4.16 -49.17
N PRO A 317 -3.56 -4.83 -49.25
CA PRO A 317 -2.55 -4.80 -48.19
C PRO A 317 -1.87 -3.43 -48.11
N VAL A 318 -1.78 -2.86 -46.90
CA VAL A 318 -1.14 -1.57 -46.62
C VAL A 318 -0.45 -1.58 -45.24
N GLU A 319 0.67 -0.86 -45.12
CA GLU A 319 1.39 -0.69 -43.84
C GLU A 319 0.65 0.27 -42.91
N ARG A 320 0.19 -0.18 -41.75
CA ARG A 320 -0.49 0.65 -40.74
C ARG A 320 -0.10 0.23 -39.32
N ILE A 321 -0.07 1.19 -38.41
CA ILE A 321 -0.22 0.87 -36.98
C ILE A 321 -1.71 0.65 -36.76
N LEU A 322 -2.10 -0.47 -36.15
CA LEU A 322 -3.49 -0.86 -35.90
C LEU A 322 -3.71 -1.03 -34.40
N VAL A 323 -4.69 -0.33 -33.84
CA VAL A 323 -5.29 -0.62 -32.52
C VAL A 323 -6.69 -1.22 -32.77
N SER A 324 -7.07 -2.30 -32.11
CA SER A 324 -8.33 -3.00 -32.41
C SER A 324 -8.94 -3.73 -31.22
N THR A 325 -10.23 -4.06 -31.30
CA THR A 325 -11.01 -4.77 -30.28
C THR A 325 -12.27 -5.42 -30.89
N THR A 326 -12.97 -6.24 -30.11
CA THR A 326 -14.22 -6.90 -30.53
C THR A 326 -15.47 -6.15 -30.06
N VAL A 327 -16.62 -6.48 -30.63
CA VAL A 327 -17.94 -6.19 -30.03
C VAL A 327 -18.30 -7.39 -29.14
N PRO A 328 -18.38 -7.23 -27.80
CA PRO A 328 -18.54 -8.37 -26.88
C PRO A 328 -19.82 -9.18 -27.07
N PRO A 329 -19.80 -10.50 -26.78
CA PRO A 329 -20.99 -11.32 -26.68
C PRO A 329 -22.03 -10.73 -25.71
N ASN A 330 -23.32 -11.00 -25.98
CA ASN A 330 -24.47 -10.42 -25.27
C ASN A 330 -24.60 -8.88 -25.35
N THR A 331 -23.78 -8.21 -26.17
CA THR A 331 -23.90 -6.78 -26.45
C THR A 331 -24.08 -6.50 -27.95
N VAL A 332 -24.48 -5.27 -28.27
CA VAL A 332 -24.44 -4.74 -29.64
C VAL A 332 -23.77 -3.36 -29.66
N TRP A 333 -22.95 -3.07 -30.66
CA TRP A 333 -22.45 -1.72 -30.90
C TRP A 333 -23.62 -0.77 -31.19
N ASN A 334 -23.63 0.37 -30.50
CA ASN A 334 -24.75 1.32 -30.51
C ASN A 334 -24.92 2.11 -31.81
N GLY A 335 -24.05 1.91 -32.81
CA GLY A 335 -24.08 2.59 -34.10
C GLY A 335 -23.51 4.02 -34.10
N ILE A 336 -22.96 4.49 -32.97
CA ILE A 336 -22.28 5.79 -32.88
C ILE A 336 -20.81 5.60 -33.27
N ALA A 337 -20.36 6.39 -34.25
CA ALA A 337 -18.98 6.35 -34.74
C ALA A 337 -17.97 6.48 -33.57
N PRO A 338 -16.96 5.59 -33.48
CA PRO A 338 -15.92 5.67 -32.46
C PRO A 338 -15.18 7.00 -32.45
N ILE A 339 -14.74 7.42 -31.27
CA ILE A 339 -13.91 8.61 -31.06
C ILE A 339 -12.45 8.24 -31.32
N VAL A 340 -11.69 9.18 -31.89
CA VAL A 340 -10.25 9.04 -32.18
C VAL A 340 -9.43 10.20 -31.59
N PRO A 341 -8.17 9.96 -31.19
CA PRO A 341 -7.30 10.95 -30.55
C PRO A 341 -7.12 12.25 -31.35
N ASN A 342 -6.94 12.14 -32.66
CA ASN A 342 -6.68 13.25 -33.58
C ASN A 342 -6.88 12.83 -35.04
N GLY A 343 -6.79 13.78 -35.97
CA GLY A 343 -7.03 13.56 -37.41
C GLY A 343 -6.04 12.66 -38.15
N ASN A 344 -4.97 12.17 -37.50
CA ASN A 344 -4.05 11.19 -38.09
C ASN A 344 -4.53 9.74 -37.87
N TRP A 345 -5.55 9.54 -37.04
CA TRP A 345 -6.18 8.25 -36.76
C TRP A 345 -7.53 8.13 -37.47
N ILE A 346 -7.79 6.97 -38.07
CA ILE A 346 -9.04 6.70 -38.81
C ILE A 346 -9.72 5.47 -38.20
N PRO A 347 -11.01 5.54 -37.81
CA PRO A 347 -11.73 4.36 -37.34
C PRO A 347 -12.02 3.40 -38.51
N VAL A 348 -11.87 2.11 -38.24
CA VAL A 348 -12.13 1.01 -39.16
C VAL A 348 -12.99 -0.04 -38.49
N TYR A 349 -13.69 -0.82 -39.30
CA TYR A 349 -14.68 -1.80 -38.86
C TYR A 349 -14.45 -3.12 -39.60
N SER A 350 -14.83 -4.24 -38.97
CA SER A 350 -15.00 -5.51 -39.67
C SER A 350 -16.25 -6.26 -39.17
N THR A 351 -16.81 -7.07 -40.07
CA THR A 351 -17.87 -8.05 -39.80
C THR A 351 -17.31 -9.43 -39.41
N ASP A 352 -15.99 -9.61 -39.47
CA ASP A 352 -15.31 -10.88 -39.14
C ASP A 352 -15.32 -11.09 -37.63
N ASP A 353 -15.92 -12.21 -37.18
CA ASP A 353 -16.23 -12.45 -35.77
C ASP A 353 -15.16 -13.30 -35.09
N ALA A 354 -14.46 -12.70 -34.12
CA ALA A 354 -13.40 -13.35 -33.36
C ALA A 354 -13.86 -14.64 -32.66
N TYR A 355 -15.12 -14.69 -32.20
CA TYR A 355 -15.63 -15.79 -31.36
C TYR A 355 -16.09 -17.01 -32.16
N VAL A 356 -16.00 -16.97 -33.50
CA VAL A 356 -16.28 -18.12 -34.39
C VAL A 356 -15.25 -18.32 -35.50
N GLY A 357 -14.36 -17.35 -35.74
CA GLY A 357 -13.27 -17.42 -36.71
C GLY A 357 -11.94 -17.91 -36.13
N THR A 358 -10.90 -17.88 -36.97
CA THR A 358 -9.50 -18.15 -36.58
C THR A 358 -8.53 -17.02 -36.98
N GLU A 359 -9.07 -15.94 -37.55
CA GLU A 359 -8.36 -14.81 -38.11
C GLU A 359 -7.93 -13.83 -37.01
N ASN A 360 -6.71 -13.30 -37.10
CA ASN A 360 -6.22 -12.23 -36.23
C ASN A 360 -6.27 -10.86 -36.95
N PRO A 361 -6.21 -9.73 -36.24
CA PRO A 361 -6.46 -8.41 -36.82
C PRO A 361 -5.58 -8.01 -38.00
N ILE A 362 -4.37 -8.58 -38.12
CA ILE A 362 -3.42 -8.27 -39.20
C ILE A 362 -3.38 -9.36 -40.30
N ASN A 363 -3.84 -10.58 -40.00
CA ASN A 363 -3.84 -11.72 -40.92
C ASN A 363 -5.19 -12.43 -40.93
N GLY A 364 -5.97 -12.18 -41.99
CA GLY A 364 -7.26 -12.80 -42.27
C GLY A 364 -8.47 -11.86 -42.12
N VAL A 365 -8.39 -10.82 -41.28
CA VAL A 365 -9.46 -9.83 -41.10
C VAL A 365 -9.47 -8.80 -42.23
N ASN A 366 -10.66 -8.48 -42.75
CA ASN A 366 -10.88 -7.44 -43.75
C ASN A 366 -11.39 -6.15 -43.12
N TRP A 367 -10.56 -5.11 -43.07
CA TRP A 367 -10.95 -3.81 -42.50
C TRP A 367 -11.57 -2.89 -43.54
N THR A 368 -12.65 -2.20 -43.16
CA THR A 368 -13.29 -1.14 -43.97
C THR A 368 -13.30 0.19 -43.22
N THR A 369 -13.02 1.29 -43.92
CA THR A 369 -13.20 2.66 -43.40
C THR A 369 -14.65 3.14 -43.44
N VAL A 370 -15.55 2.40 -44.09
CA VAL A 370 -16.99 2.66 -44.14
C VAL A 370 -17.70 1.71 -43.18
N ALA A 371 -18.44 2.27 -42.21
CA ALA A 371 -19.14 1.49 -41.20
C ALA A 371 -20.23 0.58 -41.81
N PRO A 372 -20.24 -0.73 -41.50
CA PRO A 372 -21.37 -1.63 -41.72
C PRO A 372 -22.63 -1.21 -40.93
N ALA A 373 -23.73 -1.92 -41.14
CA ALA A 373 -24.96 -1.69 -40.40
C ALA A 373 -24.77 -1.92 -38.88
N ALA A 374 -25.44 -1.10 -38.06
CA ALA A 374 -25.45 -1.29 -36.60
C ALA A 374 -25.93 -2.72 -36.25
N GLY A 375 -25.24 -3.37 -35.31
CA GLY A 375 -25.45 -4.78 -34.96
C GLY A 375 -24.80 -5.82 -35.89
N THR A 376 -24.24 -5.44 -37.06
CA THR A 376 -23.42 -6.36 -37.90
C THR A 376 -21.91 -6.20 -37.70
N VAL A 377 -21.48 -5.12 -37.05
CA VAL A 377 -20.07 -4.90 -36.70
C VAL A 377 -19.65 -5.88 -35.61
N LYS A 378 -18.50 -6.53 -35.81
CA LYS A 378 -17.92 -7.54 -34.91
C LYS A 378 -16.55 -7.16 -34.38
N ARG A 379 -15.81 -6.33 -35.11
CA ARG A 379 -14.57 -5.69 -34.67
C ARG A 379 -14.59 -4.20 -34.95
N ILE A 380 -14.01 -3.44 -34.04
CA ILE A 380 -13.75 -2.00 -34.16
C ILE A 380 -12.23 -1.82 -34.06
N GLY A 381 -11.67 -0.94 -34.88
CA GLY A 381 -10.25 -0.62 -34.83
C GLY A 381 -9.96 0.80 -35.30
N PHE A 382 -8.69 1.15 -35.21
CA PHE A 382 -8.17 2.49 -35.43
C PHE A 382 -6.81 2.36 -36.11
N ILE A 383 -6.62 3.02 -37.25
CA ILE A 383 -5.40 2.92 -38.04
C ILE A 383 -4.65 4.25 -38.11
N TYR A 384 -3.32 4.16 -38.13
CA TYR A 384 -2.40 5.28 -38.36
C TYR A 384 -1.40 4.95 -39.48
N ASP A 385 -1.18 5.91 -40.37
CA ASP A 385 -0.25 5.79 -41.51
C ASP A 385 1.09 6.45 -41.17
N ALA A 386 2.07 5.63 -40.77
CA ALA A 386 3.42 6.09 -40.44
C ALA A 386 4.23 6.52 -41.68
N GLY A 387 3.90 6.02 -42.88
CA GLY A 387 4.55 6.48 -44.13
C GLY A 387 4.14 7.90 -44.51
N THR A 388 2.93 8.31 -44.15
CA THR A 388 2.41 9.66 -44.37
C THR A 388 2.74 10.62 -43.21
N ASN A 389 2.69 10.13 -41.96
CA ASN A 389 2.76 10.98 -40.76
C ASN A 389 4.06 10.85 -39.94
N GLY A 390 4.95 9.92 -40.30
CA GLY A 390 6.17 9.57 -39.58
C GLY A 390 5.99 8.39 -38.62
N ALA A 391 7.08 7.67 -38.33
CA ALA A 391 7.11 6.66 -37.27
C ALA A 391 6.92 7.34 -35.89
N LEU A 392 6.19 6.69 -34.98
CA LEU A 392 5.95 7.20 -33.63
C LEU A 392 7.23 7.04 -32.79
N PRO A 393 7.89 8.13 -32.34
CA PRO A 393 9.16 8.03 -31.63
C PRO A 393 9.02 7.39 -30.24
N PRO A 394 10.14 6.93 -29.64
CA PRO A 394 10.19 6.53 -28.24
C PRO A 394 9.53 7.56 -27.32
N GLY A 395 8.72 7.10 -26.36
CA GLY A 395 7.97 7.97 -25.45
C GLY A 395 6.69 8.59 -26.00
N THR A 396 6.20 8.15 -27.15
CA THR A 396 4.87 8.55 -27.65
C THR A 396 3.77 7.94 -26.78
N THR A 397 2.72 8.70 -26.49
CA THR A 397 1.49 8.22 -25.83
C THR A 397 0.29 8.71 -26.63
N VAL A 398 -0.72 7.85 -26.81
CA VAL A 398 -1.91 8.11 -27.64
C VAL A 398 -3.15 7.64 -26.89
N ASN A 399 -4.06 8.56 -26.58
CA ASN A 399 -5.22 8.33 -25.72
C ASN A 399 -6.55 8.62 -26.44
N ASP A 400 -7.67 8.26 -25.82
CA ASP A 400 -9.06 8.58 -26.23
C ASP A 400 -9.58 7.81 -27.46
N PHE A 401 -9.25 6.52 -27.60
CA PHE A 401 -9.97 5.61 -28.51
C PHE A 401 -11.22 5.05 -27.82
N ARG A 402 -12.41 5.63 -28.09
CA ARG A 402 -13.66 5.29 -27.35
C ARG A 402 -14.78 4.74 -28.22
N PHE A 403 -15.49 3.72 -27.74
CA PHE A 403 -16.77 3.23 -28.31
C PHE A 403 -17.73 2.70 -27.22
N THR A 404 -19.01 2.52 -27.57
CA THR A 404 -20.06 2.12 -26.60
C THR A 404 -20.95 1.00 -27.17
N VAL A 405 -21.35 0.08 -26.29
CA VAL A 405 -22.25 -1.05 -26.56
C VAL A 405 -23.45 -1.06 -25.59
N VAL A 406 -24.50 -1.82 -25.92
CA VAL A 406 -25.73 -1.99 -25.11
C VAL A 406 -25.88 -3.45 -24.69
N THR A 407 -26.29 -3.74 -23.45
CA THR A 407 -26.39 -5.09 -22.84
C THR A 407 -27.61 -5.92 -23.29
N SER A 408 -28.03 -5.77 -24.55
CA SER A 408 -29.30 -6.31 -25.07
C SER A 408 -29.44 -7.84 -25.05
N GLY A 409 -28.39 -8.59 -24.71
CA GLY A 409 -28.39 -10.05 -24.55
C GLY A 409 -28.42 -10.56 -23.10
N LEU A 410 -28.46 -9.69 -22.07
CA LEU A 410 -28.46 -10.12 -20.66
C LEU A 410 -29.84 -10.55 -20.13
N PRO A 411 -29.91 -11.22 -18.96
CA PRO A 411 -31.14 -11.36 -18.17
C PRO A 411 -31.53 -10.05 -17.49
N ALA A 412 -32.83 -9.85 -17.21
CA ALA A 412 -33.31 -8.66 -16.49
C ALA A 412 -32.71 -8.49 -15.08
N THR A 413 -32.28 -9.58 -14.45
CA THR A 413 -31.62 -9.60 -13.13
C THR A 413 -30.13 -9.27 -13.17
N GLY A 414 -29.55 -9.01 -14.34
CA GLY A 414 -28.11 -8.80 -14.54
C GLY A 414 -27.35 -10.05 -14.99
N GLY A 415 -26.05 -9.84 -15.28
CA GLY A 415 -25.09 -10.84 -15.75
C GLY A 415 -23.71 -10.19 -15.94
N THR A 416 -22.78 -10.88 -16.61
CA THR A 416 -21.42 -10.40 -16.88
C THR A 416 -21.11 -10.25 -18.37
N ILE A 417 -20.25 -9.29 -18.71
CA ILE A 417 -19.73 -9.01 -20.07
C ILE A 417 -18.19 -8.91 -20.01
N THR A 418 -17.49 -9.34 -21.07
CA THR A 418 -16.02 -9.37 -21.16
C THR A 418 -15.47 -8.82 -22.49
N ASN A 419 -14.37 -8.06 -22.48
CA ASN A 419 -13.69 -7.59 -23.71
C ASN A 419 -12.16 -7.49 -23.58
N ILE A 420 -11.45 -7.37 -24.72
CA ILE A 420 -9.99 -7.17 -24.81
C ILE A 420 -9.62 -6.31 -26.04
N GLY A 421 -8.50 -5.59 -25.99
CA GLY A 421 -7.90 -4.82 -27.09
C GLY A 421 -6.55 -5.36 -27.54
N GLN A 422 -6.12 -5.02 -28.76
CA GLN A 422 -4.85 -5.46 -29.36
C GLN A 422 -4.20 -4.34 -30.21
N ILE A 423 -2.87 -4.19 -30.20
CA ILE A 423 -2.08 -3.24 -31.02
C ILE A 423 -1.00 -3.94 -31.86
N PHE A 424 -0.69 -3.40 -33.04
CA PHE A 424 0.27 -3.96 -34.00
C PHE A 424 1.13 -2.88 -34.72
N GLY A 425 2.42 -3.15 -34.91
CA GLY A 425 3.40 -2.32 -35.65
C GLY A 425 4.77 -3.00 -35.83
N GLN A 426 5.85 -2.24 -36.11
CA GLN A 426 7.24 -2.74 -36.27
C GLN A 426 8.28 -1.76 -35.71
N THR A 427 9.52 -2.20 -35.48
CA THR A 427 10.64 -1.31 -35.07
C THR A 427 11.19 -0.53 -36.27
N PHE A 428 11.22 0.80 -36.19
CA PHE A 428 11.69 1.67 -37.26
C PHE A 428 13.12 1.37 -37.72
N GLY A 429 13.26 0.96 -38.98
CA GLY A 429 14.56 0.63 -39.58
C GLY A 429 15.13 -0.73 -39.17
N ASP A 430 14.32 -1.60 -38.55
CA ASP A 430 14.65 -3.02 -38.43
C ASP A 430 14.56 -3.70 -39.80
N LEU A 431 15.71 -4.12 -40.34
CA LEU A 431 15.80 -4.78 -41.65
C LEU A 431 15.18 -6.20 -41.67
N ALA A 432 14.75 -6.73 -40.53
CA ALA A 432 14.08 -8.02 -40.41
C ALA A 432 12.53 -7.90 -40.31
N ASN A 433 11.96 -6.68 -40.24
CA ASN A 433 10.52 -6.42 -40.16
C ASN A 433 9.82 -7.18 -39.00
N ASN A 434 10.43 -7.25 -37.81
CA ASN A 434 9.85 -7.98 -36.69
C ASN A 434 8.58 -7.28 -36.16
N LEU A 435 7.54 -8.07 -35.90
CA LEU A 435 6.25 -7.58 -35.40
C LEU A 435 6.37 -7.10 -33.95
N VAL A 436 5.93 -5.87 -33.71
CA VAL A 436 5.59 -5.34 -32.40
C VAL A 436 4.07 -5.56 -32.21
N TYR A 437 3.69 -6.29 -31.17
CA TYR A 437 2.31 -6.73 -30.91
C TYR A 437 2.04 -6.76 -29.42
N ASP A 438 0.91 -6.25 -28.96
CA ASP A 438 0.56 -6.20 -27.53
C ASP A 438 -0.96 -6.31 -27.33
N GLU A 439 -1.42 -6.84 -26.20
CA GLU A 439 -2.83 -6.98 -25.81
C GLU A 439 -3.12 -6.18 -24.53
N SER A 440 -4.34 -5.67 -24.36
CA SER A 440 -4.69 -4.87 -23.17
C SER A 440 -5.02 -5.74 -21.96
N GLY A 441 -4.58 -5.32 -20.78
CA GLY A 441 -5.01 -5.85 -19.47
C GLY A 441 -3.97 -5.65 -18.37
N ASP A 442 -2.71 -5.58 -18.78
CA ASP A 442 -1.54 -5.45 -17.91
C ASP A 442 -0.82 -4.09 -18.09
N GLN A 443 0.47 -4.03 -17.73
CA GLN A 443 1.36 -2.88 -17.90
C GLN A 443 2.64 -3.20 -18.68
N ASP A 444 2.83 -4.43 -19.11
CA ASP A 444 4.02 -4.85 -19.82
C ASP A 444 3.96 -4.40 -21.29
N ALA A 445 4.92 -4.82 -22.10
CA ALA A 445 5.03 -4.35 -23.46
C ALA A 445 5.31 -5.50 -24.41
N ASN A 446 4.80 -5.40 -25.62
CA ASN A 446 4.93 -6.40 -26.68
C ASN A 446 4.41 -7.80 -26.29
N ASN A 447 3.42 -7.92 -25.40
CA ASN A 447 2.89 -9.17 -24.85
C ASN A 447 4.04 -10.08 -24.35
N TYR A 448 4.94 -9.53 -23.52
CA TYR A 448 5.99 -10.27 -22.82
C TYR A 448 5.49 -10.81 -21.48
N ASP A 449 5.84 -12.05 -21.11
CA ASP A 449 5.60 -12.56 -19.75
C ASP A 449 6.27 -11.69 -18.68
N ASP A 450 5.60 -11.50 -17.53
CA ASP A 450 6.09 -10.82 -16.33
C ASP A 450 7.60 -11.08 -16.05
N GLY A 451 8.44 -10.10 -16.38
CA GLY A 451 9.89 -10.15 -16.12
C GLY A 451 10.73 -11.03 -17.07
N VAL A 452 10.16 -11.57 -18.16
CA VAL A 452 10.89 -12.35 -19.18
C VAL A 452 11.27 -11.47 -20.37
N PHE A 453 12.50 -10.96 -20.35
CA PHE A 453 13.07 -10.18 -21.46
C PHE A 453 13.59 -11.08 -22.60
N PRO A 454 13.56 -10.62 -23.87
CA PRO A 454 14.10 -11.37 -24.99
C PRO A 454 15.61 -11.67 -24.80
N PRO A 455 16.04 -12.94 -24.82
CA PRO A 455 17.36 -13.36 -24.31
C PRO A 455 18.54 -13.13 -25.27
N ASN A 456 18.37 -12.38 -26.37
CA ASN A 456 19.37 -12.28 -27.45
C ASN A 456 19.74 -10.82 -27.76
N PRO A 457 21.01 -10.37 -27.55
CA PRO A 457 21.49 -9.03 -27.92
C PRO A 457 21.59 -8.79 -29.45
N ASN A 458 21.28 -9.79 -30.29
CA ASN A 458 20.99 -9.58 -31.71
C ASN A 458 19.48 -9.49 -31.92
N ILE A 459 18.99 -8.31 -32.32
CA ILE A 459 17.58 -8.09 -32.71
C ILE A 459 17.24 -8.91 -33.97
N SER A 460 16.58 -10.06 -33.79
CA SER A 460 15.88 -10.78 -34.88
C SER A 460 14.89 -11.87 -34.45
N ASP A 461 14.95 -12.39 -33.21
CA ASP A 461 14.36 -13.72 -32.93
C ASP A 461 13.09 -13.73 -32.04
N PHE A 462 12.48 -12.58 -31.73
CA PHE A 462 11.13 -12.58 -31.13
C PHE A 462 10.07 -12.75 -32.23
N ILE A 463 9.61 -13.99 -32.42
CA ILE A 463 8.52 -14.32 -33.34
C ILE A 463 7.19 -14.18 -32.59
N ALA A 464 6.59 -12.99 -32.64
CA ALA A 464 5.26 -12.74 -32.09
C ALA A 464 4.21 -13.68 -32.72
N ASN A 465 3.33 -14.26 -31.91
CA ASN A 465 2.23 -15.14 -32.34
C ASN A 465 0.87 -14.48 -32.05
N PRO A 466 0.41 -13.54 -32.89
CA PRO A 466 -0.74 -12.69 -32.58
C PRO A 466 -2.08 -13.46 -32.50
N LYS A 467 -2.80 -13.29 -31.39
CA LYS A 467 -4.09 -13.95 -31.11
C LYS A 467 -5.25 -13.37 -31.91
N THR A 468 -6.36 -14.09 -31.94
CA THR A 468 -7.62 -13.69 -32.62
C THR A 468 -8.31 -12.48 -31.97
N GLY A 469 -7.98 -12.11 -30.73
CA GLY A 469 -8.64 -11.05 -29.97
C GLY A 469 -9.94 -11.47 -29.28
N THR A 470 -10.17 -12.77 -29.06
CA THR A 470 -11.28 -13.24 -28.22
C THR A 470 -10.95 -13.03 -26.75
N ALA A 471 -11.77 -12.27 -26.03
CA ALA A 471 -11.66 -12.14 -24.58
C ALA A 471 -11.86 -13.51 -23.89
N ASN A 472 -11.04 -13.80 -22.88
CA ASN A 472 -11.10 -15.01 -22.06
C ASN A 472 -11.66 -14.66 -20.67
N PRO A 473 -12.92 -15.02 -20.34
CA PRO A 473 -13.51 -14.73 -19.03
C PRO A 473 -12.81 -15.41 -17.84
N ASN A 474 -11.93 -16.37 -18.08
CA ASN A 474 -11.15 -17.05 -17.05
C ASN A 474 -9.77 -16.40 -16.80
N ASP A 475 -9.47 -15.31 -17.53
CA ASP A 475 -8.22 -14.57 -17.45
C ASP A 475 -8.53 -13.06 -17.36
N PRO A 476 -9.03 -12.60 -16.19
CA PRO A 476 -9.80 -11.37 -16.12
C PRO A 476 -9.09 -10.23 -15.39
N ASP A 477 -9.01 -9.07 -16.05
CA ASP A 477 -8.95 -7.79 -15.37
C ASP A 477 -10.34 -7.49 -14.75
N THR A 478 -10.55 -8.07 -13.58
CA THR A 478 -11.79 -7.93 -12.79
C THR A 478 -12.06 -6.50 -12.31
N SER A 479 -11.06 -5.61 -12.36
CA SER A 479 -11.17 -4.21 -11.96
C SER A 479 -11.28 -3.24 -13.14
N SER A 480 -11.17 -3.74 -14.37
CA SER A 480 -11.34 -2.98 -15.61
C SER A 480 -10.43 -1.74 -15.70
N ASN A 481 -9.22 -1.84 -15.17
CA ASN A 481 -8.27 -0.76 -14.88
C ASN A 481 -6.83 -1.03 -15.36
N ASN A 482 -6.57 -2.12 -16.09
CA ASN A 482 -5.24 -2.56 -16.56
C ASN A 482 -4.27 -2.92 -15.43
N THR A 483 -4.75 -3.72 -14.47
CA THR A 483 -3.92 -4.31 -13.40
C THR A 483 -4.04 -5.84 -13.35
N GLY A 484 -4.16 -6.47 -14.52
CA GLY A 484 -3.93 -7.91 -14.67
C GLY A 484 -2.48 -8.32 -14.37
N THR A 485 -2.24 -9.63 -14.37
CA THR A 485 -0.92 -10.26 -14.22
C THR A 485 -0.90 -11.57 -15.00
N GLY A 486 -0.05 -11.68 -16.03
CA GLY A 486 -0.04 -12.85 -16.91
C GLY A 486 0.82 -12.65 -18.17
N PRO A 487 1.12 -13.75 -18.90
CA PRO A 487 1.89 -13.71 -20.15
C PRO A 487 1.09 -13.20 -21.36
N ASP A 488 -0.15 -12.79 -21.14
CA ASP A 488 -1.21 -12.63 -22.11
C ASP A 488 -2.15 -11.53 -21.57
N GLY A 489 -2.49 -10.53 -22.37
CA GLY A 489 -3.35 -9.43 -21.89
C GLY A 489 -4.72 -9.90 -21.37
N GLU A 490 -5.15 -9.34 -20.24
CA GLU A 490 -6.30 -9.80 -19.48
C GLU A 490 -7.63 -9.12 -19.85
N SER A 491 -8.71 -9.88 -19.75
CA SER A 491 -10.03 -9.47 -20.22
C SER A 491 -10.78 -8.60 -19.21
N ASN A 492 -11.24 -7.43 -19.64
CA ASN A 492 -12.03 -6.45 -18.87
C ASN A 492 -13.44 -6.99 -18.52
N VAL A 493 -13.90 -7.00 -17.24
CA VAL A 493 -15.16 -7.67 -16.77
C VAL A 493 -16.12 -6.79 -15.92
N VAL A 494 -17.47 -6.92 -16.06
CA VAL A 494 -18.52 -5.95 -15.58
C VAL A 494 -19.88 -6.57 -15.04
N GLY A 495 -20.67 -5.98 -14.07
CA GLY A 495 -22.01 -6.47 -13.45
C GLY A 495 -22.92 -5.47 -12.57
N ILE A 496 -24.06 -5.84 -11.83
CA ILE A 496 -25.14 -4.97 -11.08
C ILE A 496 -26.01 -5.63 -9.86
N LEU A 497 -26.68 -4.91 -8.85
CA LEU A 497 -27.67 -5.42 -7.74
C LEU A 497 -28.71 -4.43 -6.95
N PRO A 498 -29.75 -4.87 -6.09
CA PRO A 498 -30.91 -4.09 -5.42
C PRO A 498 -31.35 -4.24 -3.85
N LEU A 499 -32.46 -3.61 -3.28
CA LEU A 499 -32.87 -3.46 -1.78
C LEU A 499 -34.43 -3.23 -1.32
N SER A 500 -34.91 -3.36 -0.01
CA SER A 500 -36.24 -2.84 0.64
C SER A 500 -36.61 -3.14 2.20
N ALA A 501 -37.52 -2.42 2.99
CA ALA A 501 -38.13 -2.73 4.40
C ALA A 501 -39.16 -1.72 5.17
N ALA A 502 -39.86 -2.03 6.35
CA ALA A 502 -40.66 -1.14 7.36
C ALA A 502 -41.39 -1.76 8.69
N ASN A 503 -41.88 -1.00 9.78
CA ASN A 503 -42.71 -1.47 11.03
C ASN A 503 -43.47 -0.40 12.05
N SER A 504 -44.21 -0.72 13.19
CA SER A 504 -44.86 0.22 14.28
C SER A 504 -45.57 -0.35 15.65
N ALA A 505 -46.12 0.45 16.67
CA ALA A 505 -46.71 0.04 18.07
C ALA A 505 -47.64 1.03 19.00
N LEU A 506 -48.04 0.79 20.33
CA LEU A 506 -48.14 1.84 21.47
C LEU A 506 -46.73 2.38 21.55
N LEU A 507 -46.50 3.64 21.86
CA LEU A 507 -45.21 4.23 21.53
C LEU A 507 -44.46 4.77 22.74
N ASN A 508 -43.21 4.37 22.90
CA ASN A 508 -42.25 4.83 23.88
C ASN A 508 -40.87 4.80 23.23
N GLY A 509 -40.23 5.94 23.09
CA GLY A 509 -38.97 6.03 22.34
C GLY A 509 -38.17 7.28 22.67
N PRO A 510 -37.20 7.66 21.81
CA PRO A 510 -36.36 8.83 22.04
C PRO A 510 -37.15 10.13 22.17
N ASN A 511 -36.52 11.15 22.75
CA ASN A 511 -37.13 12.46 23.00
C ASN A 511 -37.84 13.03 21.75
N ASN A 512 -39.16 13.20 21.85
CA ASN A 512 -40.10 13.66 20.81
C ASN A 512 -40.25 12.73 19.58
N VAL A 513 -39.67 11.53 19.61
CA VAL A 513 -39.79 10.51 18.54
C VAL A 513 -40.23 9.16 19.12
N PRO A 514 -41.42 9.09 19.78
CA PRO A 514 -41.89 7.86 20.42
C PRO A 514 -42.17 6.72 19.42
N ASN A 515 -42.29 7.05 18.12
CA ASN A 515 -42.52 6.10 17.03
C ASN A 515 -41.23 5.63 16.33
N ALA A 516 -40.07 5.75 17.00
CA ALA A 516 -38.80 5.29 16.46
C ALA A 516 -38.81 3.77 16.19
N ILE A 517 -37.89 3.32 15.35
CA ILE A 517 -37.76 1.91 14.94
C ILE A 517 -36.28 1.54 14.91
N GLY A 518 -35.90 0.48 15.61
CA GLY A 518 -34.65 -0.22 15.36
C GLY A 518 -33.90 -0.69 16.61
N PRO A 519 -33.12 -1.79 16.60
CA PRO A 519 -32.56 -2.38 15.39
C PRO A 519 -33.53 -3.16 14.51
N THR A 520 -34.65 -3.65 15.04
CA THR A 520 -35.56 -4.53 14.28
C THR A 520 -36.99 -3.98 14.14
N ASN A 521 -37.52 -3.32 15.16
CA ASN A 521 -38.92 -2.92 15.20
C ASN A 521 -39.15 -1.70 16.14
N ALA A 522 -40.41 -1.36 16.42
CA ALA A 522 -40.76 -0.22 17.28
C ALA A 522 -40.73 -0.57 18.79
N GLN A 523 -40.31 -1.78 19.17
CA GLN A 523 -40.15 -2.23 20.55
C GLN A 523 -38.67 -2.43 20.91
N ASP A 524 -37.71 -2.03 20.07
CA ASP A 524 -36.28 -2.07 20.38
C ASP A 524 -35.51 -0.79 20.02
N ASP A 525 -36.24 0.28 19.66
CA ASP A 525 -35.72 1.63 19.39
C ASP A 525 -34.78 2.11 20.51
N PHE A 526 -33.84 3.01 20.19
CA PHE A 526 -32.77 3.35 21.11
C PHE A 526 -32.35 4.81 21.12
N THR A 527 -31.80 5.19 22.29
CA THR A 527 -31.00 6.40 22.46
C THR A 527 -29.59 6.00 22.88
N ASN A 528 -28.60 6.27 22.03
CA ASN A 528 -27.18 6.18 22.38
C ASN A 528 -26.75 7.48 23.09
N ALA A 529 -26.13 7.36 24.27
CA ALA A 529 -25.55 8.47 25.03
C ALA A 529 -24.13 8.14 25.49
N ALA A 530 -23.22 9.09 25.34
CA ALA A 530 -21.84 8.96 25.78
C ALA A 530 -21.66 9.48 27.21
N THR A 531 -20.65 8.97 27.91
CA THR A 531 -20.23 9.52 29.20
C THR A 531 -18.71 9.56 29.34
N THR A 532 -18.22 10.50 30.14
CA THR A 532 -16.81 10.67 30.42
C THR A 532 -16.30 9.66 31.44
N VAL A 533 -14.98 9.47 31.45
CA VAL A 533 -14.27 8.55 32.33
C VAL A 533 -13.17 9.31 33.07
N ASP A 534 -12.82 8.83 34.26
CA ASP A 534 -11.78 9.41 35.12
C ASP A 534 -10.37 9.25 34.52
N THR A 535 -10.09 8.09 33.92
CA THR A 535 -8.81 7.78 33.27
C THR A 535 -9.05 7.17 31.90
N VAL A 536 -8.48 7.78 30.85
CA VAL A 536 -8.62 7.30 29.46
C VAL A 536 -7.85 6.00 29.28
N GLY A 537 -8.55 4.94 28.85
CA GLY A 537 -7.99 3.62 28.58
C GLY A 537 -8.25 3.14 27.15
N THR A 538 -7.69 1.97 26.83
CA THR A 538 -8.11 1.19 25.65
C THR A 538 -9.44 0.47 25.94
N GLN A 539 -10.08 -0.08 24.92
CA GLN A 539 -11.24 -0.95 25.10
C GLN A 539 -11.01 -2.03 26.17
N GLY A 540 -12.00 -2.22 27.05
CA GLY A 540 -11.91 -3.17 28.16
C GLY A 540 -11.14 -2.67 29.39
N SER A 541 -10.56 -1.46 29.37
CA SER A 541 -9.97 -0.85 30.57
C SER A 541 -11.05 -0.54 31.58
N ALA A 542 -10.82 -0.82 32.87
CA ALA A 542 -11.71 -0.38 33.94
C ALA A 542 -11.74 1.16 34.06
N SER A 543 -12.87 1.71 34.51
CA SER A 543 -13.06 3.13 34.79
C SER A 543 -14.13 3.35 35.86
N ASN A 544 -14.31 4.59 36.31
CA ASN A 544 -15.52 5.05 36.99
C ASN A 544 -16.24 6.08 36.10
N PRO A 545 -17.17 5.66 35.23
CA PRO A 545 -17.88 6.56 34.32
C PRO A 545 -18.74 7.57 35.08
N ALA A 546 -18.98 8.75 34.51
CA ALA A 546 -20.00 9.66 35.04
C ALA A 546 -21.42 9.14 34.73
N ALA A 547 -22.39 9.47 35.58
CA ALA A 547 -23.79 9.16 35.32
C ALA A 547 -24.31 9.91 34.08
N ALA A 548 -25.09 9.23 33.24
CA ALA A 548 -25.62 9.76 31.99
C ALA A 548 -27.15 9.86 32.03
N THR A 549 -27.71 10.99 31.57
CA THR A 549 -29.16 11.24 31.57
C THR A 549 -29.71 11.26 30.16
N ILE A 550 -30.73 10.44 29.90
CA ILE A 550 -31.47 10.34 28.64
C ILE A 550 -32.90 10.85 28.86
N THR A 551 -33.46 11.53 27.86
CA THR A 551 -34.88 11.89 27.81
C THR A 551 -35.59 11.03 26.77
N ASN A 552 -36.70 10.42 27.18
CA ASN A 552 -37.56 9.59 26.33
C ASN A 552 -38.98 10.17 26.31
N THR A 553 -39.80 9.74 25.37
CA THR A 553 -41.19 10.19 25.19
C THR A 553 -42.13 8.99 25.03
N VAL A 554 -43.26 9.02 25.74
CA VAL A 554 -44.39 8.09 25.53
C VAL A 554 -45.51 8.77 24.72
N ARG A 555 -46.25 8.00 23.91
CA ARG A 555 -47.40 8.47 23.14
C ARG A 555 -48.51 7.42 23.02
N ASN A 556 -49.73 7.83 23.37
CA ASN A 556 -50.95 7.11 23.03
C ASN A 556 -51.32 7.32 21.54
N THR A 557 -51.45 6.25 20.75
CA THR A 557 -51.84 6.32 19.32
C THR A 557 -53.31 5.98 19.05
N ILE A 558 -54.05 5.51 20.06
CA ILE A 558 -55.44 5.06 19.91
C ILE A 558 -56.44 6.14 20.33
N ALA A 559 -57.71 5.94 19.96
CA ALA A 559 -58.80 6.92 20.15
C ALA A 559 -59.39 6.96 21.58
N THR A 560 -58.91 6.14 22.50
CA THR A 560 -59.33 6.09 23.91
C THR A 560 -58.19 6.52 24.83
N ASN A 561 -58.51 6.95 26.06
CA ASN A 561 -57.49 7.16 27.08
C ASN A 561 -56.72 5.86 27.37
N LEU A 562 -55.43 5.99 27.69
CA LEU A 562 -54.66 4.99 28.39
C LEU A 562 -54.46 5.51 29.82
N ASP A 563 -55.19 4.94 30.78
CA ASP A 563 -55.08 5.28 32.19
C ASP A 563 -53.98 4.44 32.88
N ASN A 564 -53.47 4.91 34.03
CA ASN A 564 -52.46 4.19 34.82
C ASN A 564 -51.18 3.79 34.05
N VAL A 565 -50.70 4.65 33.15
CA VAL A 565 -49.43 4.42 32.43
C VAL A 565 -48.24 4.57 33.36
N LYS A 566 -47.36 3.56 33.40
CA LYS A 566 -46.18 3.47 34.29
C LYS A 566 -44.90 3.19 33.51
N LEU A 567 -43.77 3.47 34.18
CA LEU A 567 -42.42 3.30 33.65
C LEU A 567 -41.57 2.42 34.58
N LEU A 568 -40.88 1.44 34.01
CA LEU A 568 -39.94 0.55 34.71
C LEU A 568 -38.70 0.30 33.84
N PRO A 569 -37.49 0.18 34.41
CA PRO A 569 -36.39 -0.49 33.73
C PRO A 569 -36.65 -2.01 33.75
N PHE A 570 -36.22 -2.71 32.70
CA PHE A 570 -36.50 -4.14 32.54
C PHE A 570 -35.27 -4.93 32.14
N ALA A 571 -35.19 -6.19 32.56
CA ALA A 571 -34.01 -7.02 32.30
C ALA A 571 -33.87 -7.34 30.80
N PRO A 572 -32.70 -7.11 30.16
CA PRO A 572 -32.49 -7.32 28.73
C PRO A 572 -32.96 -8.66 28.18
N THR A 573 -32.60 -9.76 28.84
CA THR A 573 -32.97 -11.10 28.38
C THR A 573 -34.48 -11.34 28.48
N ALA A 574 -35.16 -10.72 29.43
CA ALA A 574 -36.62 -10.80 29.55
C ALA A 574 -37.34 -9.93 28.50
N ALA A 575 -36.78 -8.78 28.14
CA ALA A 575 -37.33 -7.94 27.07
C ALA A 575 -37.27 -8.65 25.70
N ASN A 576 -36.11 -9.23 25.33
CA ASN A 576 -35.94 -9.99 24.08
C ASN A 576 -37.02 -11.07 23.88
N LEU A 577 -37.36 -11.80 24.95
CA LEU A 577 -38.34 -12.89 24.94
C LEU A 577 -39.79 -12.41 24.68
N LEU A 578 -40.08 -11.14 24.95
CA LEU A 578 -41.41 -10.55 24.80
C LEU A 578 -41.59 -9.82 23.47
N THR A 579 -40.56 -9.08 23.03
CA THR A 579 -40.65 -8.16 21.88
C THR A 579 -40.20 -8.78 20.57
N GLY A 580 -39.35 -9.81 20.60
CA GLY A 580 -38.58 -10.25 19.43
C GLY A 580 -37.53 -9.23 18.94
N GLY A 581 -37.36 -8.12 19.68
CA GLY A 581 -36.36 -7.08 19.42
C GLY A 581 -35.06 -7.28 20.20
N ILE A 582 -34.08 -6.41 19.96
CA ILE A 582 -32.70 -6.54 20.44
C ILE A 582 -32.43 -5.58 21.62
N HIS A 583 -32.37 -6.14 22.82
CA HIS A 583 -32.16 -5.42 24.08
C HIS A 583 -30.83 -5.71 24.78
N GLY A 584 -30.01 -6.63 24.25
CA GLY A 584 -28.77 -7.09 24.88
C GLY A 584 -28.95 -8.29 25.81
N THR A 585 -28.09 -8.45 26.83
CA THR A 585 -28.13 -9.59 27.76
C THR A 585 -27.97 -9.15 29.22
N ASN A 586 -28.49 -9.91 30.17
CA ASN A 586 -28.35 -9.57 31.60
C ASN A 586 -26.89 -9.42 32.04
N ALA A 587 -26.00 -10.30 31.58
CA ALA A 587 -24.57 -10.25 31.90
C ALA A 587 -23.83 -9.04 31.28
N SER A 588 -24.47 -8.27 30.39
CA SER A 588 -23.86 -7.07 29.81
C SER A 588 -23.99 -5.82 30.67
N ILE A 589 -24.90 -5.79 31.65
CA ILE A 589 -25.04 -4.68 32.61
C ILE A 589 -24.24 -5.04 33.88
N PRO A 590 -23.31 -4.19 34.35
CA PRO A 590 -22.56 -4.43 35.58
C PRO A 590 -23.46 -4.50 36.83
N ASP A 591 -23.16 -5.42 37.74
CA ASP A 591 -23.80 -5.48 39.06
C ASP A 591 -23.54 -4.19 39.83
N GLY A 592 -24.59 -3.60 40.39
CA GLY A 592 -24.52 -2.31 41.08
C GLY A 592 -24.81 -1.09 40.20
N THR A 593 -25.04 -1.24 38.89
CA THR A 593 -25.60 -0.16 38.05
C THR A 593 -26.90 0.36 38.68
N THR A 594 -27.03 1.68 38.80
CA THR A 594 -28.29 2.30 39.25
C THR A 594 -28.99 3.03 38.11
N VAL A 595 -30.32 2.96 38.10
CA VAL A 595 -31.19 3.60 37.10
C VAL A 595 -32.22 4.43 37.85
N THR A 596 -32.22 5.73 37.62
CA THR A 596 -33.18 6.67 38.21
C THR A 596 -34.14 7.15 37.15
N ILE A 597 -35.42 6.79 37.26
CA ILE A 597 -36.49 7.31 36.39
C ILE A 597 -37.15 8.51 37.09
N SER A 598 -37.45 9.58 36.34
CA SER A 598 -38.12 10.77 36.87
C SER A 598 -39.15 11.38 35.91
N PHE A 599 -40.25 11.89 36.49
CA PHE A 599 -41.31 12.60 35.78
C PHE A 599 -41.95 13.64 36.72
N GLY A 600 -41.87 14.93 36.35
CA GLY A 600 -42.27 16.03 37.23
C GLY A 600 -41.48 16.00 38.54
N ALA A 601 -42.17 15.85 39.68
CA ALA A 601 -41.56 15.70 41.00
C ALA A 601 -41.37 14.23 41.44
N GLN A 602 -41.82 13.25 40.65
CA GLN A 602 -41.68 11.82 40.98
C GLN A 602 -40.28 11.31 40.61
N THR A 603 -39.70 10.48 41.48
CA THR A 603 -38.41 9.81 41.26
C THR A 603 -38.44 8.37 41.81
N ALA A 604 -37.92 7.43 41.04
CA ALA A 604 -37.73 6.04 41.46
C ALA A 604 -36.33 5.55 41.08
N VAL A 605 -35.63 4.94 42.02
CA VAL A 605 -34.23 4.48 41.87
C VAL A 605 -34.19 2.95 41.94
N TYR A 606 -33.64 2.35 40.90
CA TYR A 606 -33.50 0.91 40.75
C TYR A 606 -32.01 0.55 40.79
N THR A 607 -31.65 -0.52 41.50
CA THR A 607 -30.30 -1.11 41.46
C THR A 607 -30.35 -2.42 40.69
N TYR A 608 -29.36 -2.63 39.82
CA TYR A 608 -29.25 -3.82 38.98
C TYR A 608 -28.40 -4.92 39.63
N THR A 609 -28.83 -6.17 39.46
CA THR A 609 -27.96 -7.35 39.52
C THR A 609 -28.31 -8.32 38.40
N ALA A 610 -27.32 -9.01 37.82
CA ALA A 610 -27.54 -9.95 36.71
C ALA A 610 -28.47 -11.13 37.10
N ALA A 611 -28.46 -11.52 38.38
CA ALA A 611 -29.29 -12.58 38.94
C ALA A 611 -30.70 -12.11 39.37
N GLY A 612 -30.84 -10.88 39.89
CA GLY A 612 -32.09 -10.35 40.44
C GLY A 612 -32.85 -9.38 39.52
N GLY A 613 -32.24 -8.92 38.43
CA GLY A 613 -32.77 -7.83 37.61
C GLY A 613 -32.68 -6.48 38.30
N PHE A 614 -33.64 -5.60 38.00
CA PHE A 614 -33.77 -4.27 38.61
C PHE A 614 -34.66 -4.32 39.86
N ALA A 615 -34.14 -3.91 41.01
CA ALA A 615 -34.88 -3.82 42.27
C ALA A 615 -34.95 -2.38 42.79
N SER A 616 -36.09 -1.96 43.33
CA SER A 616 -36.35 -0.62 43.88
C SER A 616 -37.09 -0.72 45.21
N ALA A 617 -36.81 0.20 46.14
CA ALA A 617 -37.61 0.43 47.34
C ALA A 617 -38.71 1.50 47.13
N ASN A 618 -38.63 2.25 46.03
CA ASN A 618 -39.61 3.27 45.63
C ASN A 618 -40.71 2.63 44.75
N PRO A 619 -41.96 3.14 44.80
CA PRO A 619 -42.97 2.81 43.79
C PRO A 619 -42.53 3.30 42.39
N PRO A 620 -43.03 2.69 41.30
CA PRO A 620 -42.73 3.11 39.94
C PRO A 620 -43.21 4.52 39.63
N VAL A 621 -42.56 5.16 38.65
CA VAL A 621 -42.97 6.47 38.15
C VAL A 621 -44.26 6.33 37.34
N VAL A 622 -45.28 7.11 37.72
CA VAL A 622 -46.61 7.08 37.09
C VAL A 622 -46.77 8.31 36.19
N ILE A 623 -46.99 8.07 34.90
CA ILE A 623 -47.39 9.12 33.93
C ILE A 623 -48.88 9.47 34.13
N GLY A 624 -49.70 8.47 34.51
CA GLY A 624 -51.13 8.63 34.78
C GLY A 624 -51.95 8.39 33.51
N THR A 625 -52.88 9.31 33.22
CA THR A 625 -53.73 9.25 32.02
C THR A 625 -53.02 9.89 30.82
N LEU A 626 -52.81 9.10 29.75
CA LEU A 626 -52.50 9.60 28.42
C LEU A 626 -53.78 9.64 27.57
N THR A 627 -54.29 10.84 27.32
CA THR A 627 -55.39 11.07 26.36
C THR A 627 -54.96 10.75 24.91
N PRO A 628 -55.90 10.53 23.97
CA PRO A 628 -55.58 10.23 22.57
C PRO A 628 -54.58 11.22 21.95
N ASN A 629 -53.53 10.70 21.31
CA ASN A 629 -52.41 11.46 20.73
C ASN A 629 -51.56 12.29 21.71
N GLN A 630 -51.83 12.24 23.02
CA GLN A 630 -50.99 12.91 24.01
C GLN A 630 -49.59 12.31 24.05
N GLN A 631 -48.59 13.18 24.18
CA GLN A 631 -47.20 12.83 24.42
C GLN A 631 -46.77 13.34 25.80
N GLN A 632 -45.91 12.58 26.48
CA GLN A 632 -45.25 13.01 27.72
C GLN A 632 -43.80 12.58 27.68
N SER A 633 -42.88 13.47 28.09
CA SER A 633 -41.45 13.15 28.19
C SER A 633 -41.04 12.89 29.63
N TYR A 634 -40.13 11.94 29.82
CA TYR A 634 -39.58 11.52 31.11
C TYR A 634 -38.06 11.38 31.00
N GLN A 635 -37.37 11.44 32.13
CA GLN A 635 -35.91 11.31 32.19
C GLN A 635 -35.48 10.02 32.86
N VAL A 636 -34.40 9.44 32.36
CA VAL A 636 -33.74 8.26 32.90
C VAL A 636 -32.26 8.57 33.05
N THR A 637 -31.76 8.57 34.29
CA THR A 637 -30.34 8.68 34.60
C THR A 637 -29.78 7.30 34.91
N VAL A 638 -28.70 6.92 34.24
CA VAL A 638 -28.01 5.64 34.44
C VAL A 638 -26.62 5.93 35.01
N ASP A 639 -26.30 5.30 36.12
CA ASP A 639 -25.01 5.39 36.81
C ASP A 639 -24.34 4.01 36.81
N LEU A 640 -23.17 3.91 36.18
CA LEU A 640 -22.43 2.67 36.00
C LEU A 640 -21.35 2.57 37.09
N PRO A 641 -21.17 1.42 37.76
CA PRO A 641 -20.30 1.31 38.93
C PRO A 641 -18.82 1.44 38.56
N ALA A 642 -18.00 1.85 39.53
CA ALA A 642 -16.55 1.80 39.42
C ALA A 642 -16.06 0.39 39.06
N GLY A 643 -15.13 0.31 38.10
CA GLY A 643 -14.69 -0.95 37.51
C GLY A 643 -15.36 -1.27 36.16
N THR A 644 -16.29 -0.44 35.69
CA THR A 644 -16.95 -0.61 34.38
C THR A 644 -15.96 -0.45 33.22
N ASN A 645 -16.09 -1.32 32.20
CA ASN A 645 -15.21 -1.33 31.04
C ASN A 645 -15.45 -0.12 30.12
N GLN A 646 -14.37 0.46 29.63
CA GLN A 646 -14.37 1.53 28.63
C GLN A 646 -14.58 0.99 27.21
N ILE A 647 -15.11 1.85 26.33
CA ILE A 647 -15.38 1.56 24.92
C ILE A 647 -16.25 0.30 24.75
N GLN A 648 -17.38 0.31 25.45
CA GLN A 648 -18.43 -0.71 25.43
C GLN A 648 -19.80 -0.04 25.60
N GLY A 649 -20.84 -0.56 24.91
CA GLY A 649 -22.22 -0.09 25.06
C GLY A 649 -23.01 -0.88 26.09
N TYR A 650 -23.71 -0.18 26.98
CA TYR A 650 -24.52 -0.73 28.07
C TYR A 650 -25.99 -0.43 27.83
N THR A 651 -26.79 -1.45 27.44
CA THR A 651 -28.21 -1.28 27.10
C THR A 651 -29.11 -1.48 28.31
N ILE A 652 -29.93 -0.46 28.62
CA ILE A 652 -30.95 -0.45 29.67
C ILE A 652 -32.33 -0.33 29.00
N PRO A 653 -33.11 -1.42 28.87
CA PRO A 653 -34.46 -1.36 28.36
C PRO A 653 -35.40 -0.68 29.36
N ILE A 654 -36.24 0.22 28.87
CA ILE A 654 -37.28 0.89 29.64
C ILE A 654 -38.64 0.54 29.02
N VAL A 655 -39.51 -0.08 29.81
CA VAL A 655 -40.89 -0.38 29.40
C VAL A 655 -41.82 0.74 29.85
N ALA A 656 -42.64 1.22 28.91
CA ALA A 656 -43.85 1.96 29.20
C ALA A 656 -45.05 1.01 29.01
N PHE A 657 -45.93 0.94 29.99
CA PHE A 657 -47.07 0.02 29.98
C PHE A 657 -48.28 0.60 30.70
N VAL A 658 -49.46 0.11 30.34
CA VAL A 658 -50.70 0.30 31.10
C VAL A 658 -50.75 -0.77 32.18
N ASP A 659 -50.64 -0.38 33.45
CA ASP A 659 -50.78 -1.30 34.59
C ASP A 659 -52.28 -1.59 34.80
N ASN A 660 -52.71 -2.78 34.38
CA ASN A 660 -54.13 -3.18 34.38
C ASN A 660 -54.61 -3.77 35.71
N ASP A 661 -53.71 -4.24 36.57
CA ASP A 661 -54.03 -4.95 37.82
C ASP A 661 -53.64 -4.17 39.10
N SER A 662 -53.03 -2.98 38.93
CA SER A 662 -52.48 -2.13 39.98
C SER A 662 -51.34 -2.76 40.80
N SER A 663 -50.66 -3.77 40.27
CA SER A 663 -49.56 -4.46 40.95
C SER A 663 -48.32 -3.60 41.15
N ASN A 664 -48.14 -2.51 40.37
CA ASN A 664 -46.89 -1.75 40.26
C ASN A 664 -45.71 -2.52 39.66
N THR A 665 -45.98 -3.66 39.02
CA THR A 665 -45.01 -4.48 38.28
C THR A 665 -45.48 -4.67 36.84
N PHE A 666 -44.56 -4.79 35.89
CA PHE A 666 -44.93 -5.13 34.52
C PHE A 666 -45.07 -6.64 34.35
N VAL A 667 -46.24 -7.10 33.93
CA VAL A 667 -46.52 -8.51 33.61
C VAL A 667 -47.24 -8.59 32.27
N ALA A 668 -46.53 -8.93 31.20
CA ALA A 668 -47.02 -8.88 29.81
C ALA A 668 -48.30 -9.71 29.52
N THR A 669 -48.71 -10.62 30.41
CA THR A 669 -49.98 -11.36 30.31
C THR A 669 -51.19 -10.59 30.83
N THR A 670 -51.01 -9.62 31.73
CA THR A 670 -52.07 -8.71 32.23
C THR A 670 -51.94 -7.32 31.61
N ASP A 671 -50.72 -6.82 31.48
CA ASP A 671 -50.37 -5.51 30.91
C ASP A 671 -50.16 -5.61 29.40
N THR A 672 -51.23 -5.88 28.64
CA THR A 672 -51.16 -6.18 27.20
C THR A 672 -50.87 -4.96 26.29
N VAL A 673 -50.84 -3.75 26.85
CA VAL A 673 -50.55 -2.50 26.14
C VAL A 673 -49.21 -1.96 26.66
N TYR A 674 -48.12 -2.29 25.96
CA TYR A 674 -46.75 -1.96 26.35
C TYR A 674 -45.85 -1.68 25.14
N ASN A 675 -44.78 -0.92 25.37
CA ASN A 675 -43.72 -0.65 24.40
C ASN A 675 -42.37 -0.38 25.11
N PHE A 676 -41.28 -0.80 24.47
CA PHE A 676 -39.93 -0.77 25.02
C PHE A 676 -39.00 0.12 24.19
N THR A 677 -38.24 0.96 24.89
CA THR A 677 -37.10 1.71 24.32
C THR A 677 -35.80 1.32 25.02
N ASN A 678 -34.67 1.44 24.35
CA ASN A 678 -33.34 1.07 24.81
C ASN A 678 -32.47 2.29 25.09
N ASN A 679 -32.14 2.52 26.37
CA ASN A 679 -31.20 3.56 26.76
C ASN A 679 -29.78 2.98 26.78
N ARG A 680 -28.91 3.41 25.88
CA ARG A 680 -27.57 2.83 25.68
C ARG A 680 -26.46 3.79 26.10
N ILE A 681 -25.70 3.41 27.12
CA ILE A 681 -24.62 4.24 27.69
C ILE A 681 -23.25 3.76 27.20
N TYR A 682 -22.38 4.68 26.80
CA TYR A 682 -21.02 4.39 26.30
C TYR A 682 -19.96 5.19 27.06
N PRO A 683 -19.15 4.56 27.95
CA PRO A 683 -17.96 5.17 28.56
C PRO A 683 -16.85 5.35 27.52
N GLY A 684 -16.95 6.42 26.74
CA GLY A 684 -16.29 6.58 25.44
C GLY A 684 -16.88 5.67 24.35
N PHE A 685 -16.85 6.13 23.09
CA PHE A 685 -17.48 5.42 21.96
C PHE A 685 -16.65 5.34 20.68
N VAL A 686 -15.41 5.84 20.67
CA VAL A 686 -14.45 5.63 19.58
C VAL A 686 -13.32 4.73 20.06
N ASN A 687 -13.19 3.54 19.45
CA ASN A 687 -12.10 2.60 19.69
C ASN A 687 -10.90 2.93 18.80
N LEU A 688 -9.69 2.82 19.35
CA LEU A 688 -8.42 2.91 18.63
C LEU A 688 -7.60 1.64 18.91
N VAL A 689 -7.25 0.91 17.85
CA VAL A 689 -6.36 -0.26 17.91
C VAL A 689 -5.16 -0.01 17.02
N LYS A 690 -3.96 -0.34 17.49
CA LYS A 690 -2.71 -0.12 16.78
C LYS A 690 -1.96 -1.43 16.56
N ALA A 691 -1.71 -1.74 15.30
CA ALA A 691 -0.89 -2.86 14.88
C ALA A 691 0.35 -2.36 14.15
N ALA A 692 1.37 -3.21 14.04
CA ALA A 692 2.46 -3.02 13.11
C ALA A 692 2.74 -4.31 12.34
N ARG A 693 3.28 -4.16 11.13
CA ARG A 693 3.84 -5.24 10.32
C ARG A 693 5.29 -4.93 9.95
N ILE A 694 6.09 -5.97 9.74
CA ILE A 694 7.49 -5.85 9.31
C ILE A 694 7.56 -6.24 7.83
N ILE A 695 8.23 -5.42 7.03
CA ILE A 695 8.41 -5.60 5.59
C ILE A 695 9.92 -5.56 5.28
N ASP A 696 10.39 -6.43 4.38
CA ASP A 696 11.79 -6.50 4.01
C ASP A 696 12.26 -5.27 3.21
N ARG A 697 13.56 -5.22 2.94
CA ARG A 697 14.26 -4.10 2.27
C ARG A 697 13.75 -3.78 0.86
N ASP A 698 13.07 -4.73 0.21
CA ASP A 698 12.39 -4.52 -1.07
C ASP A 698 11.13 -3.63 -0.96
N GLY A 699 10.59 -3.46 0.25
CA GLY A 699 9.37 -2.70 0.50
C GLY A 699 8.08 -3.44 0.15
N THR A 700 8.15 -4.74 -0.19
CA THR A 700 7.00 -5.56 -0.62
C THR A 700 6.89 -6.88 0.16
N THR A 701 8.00 -7.57 0.42
CA THR A 701 8.01 -8.86 1.10
C THR A 701 7.62 -8.71 2.57
N GLN A 702 6.46 -9.24 2.95
CA GLN A 702 5.98 -9.18 4.33
C GLN A 702 6.71 -10.22 5.20
N LEU A 703 7.46 -9.74 6.18
CA LEU A 703 8.27 -10.55 7.11
C LEU A 703 7.54 -10.90 8.41
N GLU A 704 6.58 -10.09 8.82
CA GLU A 704 5.59 -10.36 9.88
C GLU A 704 4.30 -9.61 9.49
N ALA A 705 3.13 -10.23 9.68
CA ALA A 705 1.84 -9.59 9.37
C ALA A 705 1.46 -8.52 10.40
N PHE A 706 0.38 -7.75 10.15
CA PHE A 706 -0.12 -6.79 11.13
C PHE A 706 -0.52 -7.48 12.44
N THR A 707 0.15 -7.13 13.52
CA THR A 707 -0.12 -7.63 14.87
C THR A 707 0.01 -6.51 15.91
N VAL A 708 -0.75 -6.62 17.01
CA VAL A 708 -0.68 -5.72 18.17
C VAL A 708 0.53 -6.01 19.07
N THR A 709 1.15 -7.18 18.92
CA THR A 709 2.36 -7.61 19.62
C THR A 709 3.37 -8.20 18.62
N PRO A 710 4.10 -7.36 17.86
CA PRO A 710 5.14 -7.83 16.95
C PRO A 710 6.23 -8.59 17.71
N THR A 711 6.69 -9.68 17.11
CA THR A 711 7.75 -10.54 17.66
C THR A 711 9.01 -10.52 16.81
N ARG A 712 8.88 -10.17 15.53
CA ARG A 712 10.01 -10.05 14.62
C ARG A 712 10.76 -8.74 14.86
N ARG A 713 12.07 -8.81 14.66
CA ARG A 713 12.97 -7.66 14.76
C ARG A 713 13.29 -7.18 13.35
N PRO A 714 13.02 -5.92 12.98
CA PRO A 714 13.53 -5.35 11.75
C PRO A 714 15.01 -5.02 11.92
N GLY A 715 15.83 -5.39 10.93
CA GLY A 715 17.17 -4.84 10.76
C GLY A 715 17.13 -3.48 10.06
N PRO A 716 18.22 -2.68 10.11
CA PRO A 716 18.32 -1.44 9.34
C PRO A 716 18.07 -1.63 7.84
N GLY A 717 17.40 -0.64 7.27
CA GLY A 717 16.87 -0.68 5.90
C GLY A 717 15.55 -1.45 5.72
N GLN A 718 15.08 -2.23 6.70
CA GLN A 718 13.74 -2.83 6.67
C GLN A 718 12.68 -1.85 7.15
N PHE A 719 11.41 -2.11 6.82
CA PHE A 719 10.31 -1.21 7.14
C PHE A 719 9.47 -1.72 8.31
N VAL A 720 9.05 -0.77 9.14
CA VAL A 720 7.94 -0.94 10.08
C VAL A 720 6.76 -0.15 9.53
N GLU A 721 5.68 -0.83 9.18
CA GLU A 721 4.44 -0.17 8.80
C GLU A 721 3.44 -0.28 9.94
N TYR A 722 2.98 0.88 10.43
CA TYR A 722 1.99 0.98 11.49
C TYR A 722 0.60 1.18 10.88
N GLN A 723 -0.40 0.53 11.46
CA GLN A 723 -1.81 0.76 11.18
C GLN A 723 -2.53 1.09 12.47
N ILE A 724 -3.23 2.22 12.49
CA ILE A 724 -4.20 2.57 13.53
C ILE A 724 -5.58 2.40 12.95
N THR A 725 -6.31 1.40 13.43
CA THR A 725 -7.73 1.21 13.11
C THR A 725 -8.54 1.99 14.12
N TYR A 726 -9.41 2.87 13.64
CA TYR A 726 -10.37 3.60 14.45
C TYR A 726 -11.79 3.17 14.09
N GLN A 727 -12.68 3.08 15.08
CA GLN A 727 -14.09 2.74 14.85
C GLN A 727 -15.00 3.43 15.87
N ASN A 728 -16.10 4.00 15.42
CA ASN A 728 -17.19 4.39 16.30
C ASN A 728 -18.03 3.13 16.64
N ILE A 729 -18.02 2.71 17.90
CA ILE A 729 -18.65 1.45 18.34
C ILE A 729 -20.15 1.59 18.67
N SER A 730 -20.73 2.79 18.55
CA SER A 730 -22.15 3.01 18.83
C SER A 730 -23.06 2.39 17.76
N GLU A 731 -24.32 2.10 18.12
CA GLU A 731 -25.27 1.46 17.19
C GLU A 731 -25.67 2.39 16.03
N ILE A 732 -25.76 1.83 14.82
CA ILE A 732 -26.35 2.49 13.63
C ILE A 732 -27.88 2.48 13.64
N GLN A 733 -28.47 3.46 12.96
CA GLN A 733 -29.86 3.37 12.52
C GLN A 733 -30.01 2.20 11.52
N PRO A 734 -30.90 1.21 11.74
CA PRO A 734 -31.18 0.19 10.73
C PRO A 734 -31.82 0.76 9.47
N ALA A 735 -31.53 0.15 8.33
CA ALA A 735 -32.06 0.53 7.02
C ALA A 735 -33.59 0.45 6.88
N SER A 736 -34.26 -0.26 7.79
CA SER A 736 -35.70 -0.50 7.84
C SER A 736 -36.48 0.44 8.77
N GLY A 737 -35.80 1.39 9.43
CA GLY A 737 -36.40 2.24 10.45
C GLY A 737 -35.85 3.67 10.46
N GLY A 738 -36.35 4.49 11.38
CA GLY A 738 -35.87 5.85 11.63
C GLY A 738 -36.14 6.28 13.07
N GLY A 739 -35.55 7.41 13.47
CA GLY A 739 -35.90 8.11 14.72
C GLY A 739 -35.06 7.81 15.95
N ASN A 740 -34.09 6.90 15.88
CA ASN A 740 -33.17 6.63 16.99
C ASN A 740 -32.17 7.79 17.20
N VAL A 741 -31.67 7.94 18.42
CA VAL A 741 -30.59 8.90 18.71
C VAL A 741 -29.24 8.21 18.57
N LEU A 742 -28.43 8.74 17.65
CA LEU A 742 -27.12 8.23 17.26
C LEU A 742 -25.99 9.02 17.93
N LEU A 743 -24.86 8.36 18.22
CA LEU A 743 -23.62 9.04 18.63
C LEU A 743 -22.70 9.18 17.42
N THR A 744 -22.62 10.38 16.86
CA THR A 744 -21.63 10.71 15.81
C THR A 744 -20.39 11.29 16.46
N GLY A 745 -19.21 10.76 16.14
CA GLY A 745 -17.93 11.31 16.57
C GLY A 745 -17.55 12.52 15.71
N ASN A 746 -17.84 13.72 16.18
CA ASN A 746 -17.52 14.97 15.50
C ASN A 746 -16.06 15.35 15.74
N GLY A 747 -15.36 15.79 14.68
CA GLY A 747 -14.00 16.29 14.75
C GLY A 747 -13.00 15.32 15.39
N LEU A 748 -13.03 14.04 15.00
CA LEU A 748 -12.05 13.07 15.48
C LEU A 748 -10.66 13.42 14.95
N VAL A 749 -9.77 13.84 15.84
CA VAL A 749 -8.36 14.12 15.54
C VAL A 749 -7.52 13.00 16.12
N ILE A 750 -6.91 12.17 15.26
CA ILE A 750 -5.91 11.16 15.63
C ILE A 750 -4.53 11.81 15.55
N ASN A 751 -3.78 11.77 16.65
CA ASN A 751 -2.46 12.33 16.78
C ASN A 751 -1.42 11.24 17.09
N GLU A 752 -0.43 11.15 16.20
CA GLU A 752 0.68 10.20 16.18
C GLU A 752 1.99 10.97 16.23
N ASP A 753 2.47 11.27 17.43
CA ASP A 753 3.71 12.01 17.66
C ASP A 753 4.81 11.05 18.12
N GLY A 754 5.85 10.87 17.30
CA GLY A 754 6.94 9.93 17.54
C GLY A 754 8.08 10.44 18.41
N ALA A 755 8.01 11.70 18.84
CA ALA A 755 8.93 12.31 19.81
C ALA A 755 8.28 12.54 21.18
N ALA A 756 6.94 12.54 21.25
CA ALA A 756 6.20 12.63 22.52
C ALA A 756 6.15 11.28 23.26
N ALA A 757 6.54 11.28 24.53
CA ALA A 757 6.53 10.08 25.36
C ALA A 757 5.12 9.42 25.42
N PRO A 758 5.01 8.08 25.33
CA PRO A 758 6.08 7.08 25.41
C PRO A 758 6.75 6.75 24.06
N ASN A 759 6.41 7.44 22.97
CA ASN A 759 6.87 7.06 21.64
C ASN A 759 8.35 7.40 21.43
N THR A 760 9.05 6.54 20.69
CA THR A 760 10.48 6.70 20.36
C THR A 760 10.76 6.68 18.85
N TRP A 761 9.77 6.31 18.04
CA TRP A 761 9.97 5.93 16.64
C TRP A 761 10.53 7.05 15.74
N ALA A 762 10.28 8.33 16.03
CA ALA A 762 10.71 9.42 15.14
C ALA A 762 12.23 9.65 15.13
N GLY A 763 12.95 9.27 16.20
CA GLY A 763 14.41 9.37 16.26
C GLY A 763 15.14 8.14 15.73
N ILE A 764 14.42 7.03 15.54
CA ILE A 764 14.98 5.71 15.18
C ILE A 764 14.62 5.32 13.74
N THR A 765 13.62 5.99 13.15
CA THR A 765 13.06 5.60 11.85
C THR A 765 12.77 6.81 10.97
N THR A 766 13.06 6.68 9.68
CA THR A 766 12.93 7.76 8.69
C THR A 766 11.63 7.66 7.91
N HIS A 767 11.13 8.81 7.41
CA HIS A 767 9.89 8.84 6.66
C HIS A 767 9.97 8.10 5.32
N ARG A 768 8.91 7.34 5.01
CA ARG A 768 8.62 6.78 3.70
C ARG A 768 7.22 7.18 3.28
N GLN A 769 7.11 7.54 2.00
CA GLN A 769 5.85 7.82 1.31
C GLN A 769 4.87 6.64 1.40
N ASN A 770 3.62 6.92 1.01
CA ASN A 770 2.44 6.08 1.15
C ASN A 770 1.89 6.08 2.59
N THR A 771 1.91 7.25 3.24
CA THR A 771 1.04 7.52 4.39
C THR A 771 -0.40 7.66 3.88
N VAL A 772 -1.28 6.75 4.28
CA VAL A 772 -2.68 6.70 3.80
C VAL A 772 -3.64 6.75 4.98
N ALA A 773 -4.68 7.57 4.86
CA ALA A 773 -5.86 7.53 5.72
C ALA A 773 -7.08 7.17 4.87
N THR A 774 -7.94 6.27 5.36
CA THR A 774 -9.19 5.92 4.65
C THR A 774 -10.28 6.98 4.80
N GLY A 775 -10.06 7.99 5.63
CA GLY A 775 -10.95 9.13 5.81
C GLY A 775 -10.31 10.25 6.63
N GLY A 776 -10.83 11.46 6.46
CA GLY A 776 -10.28 12.67 7.07
C GLY A 776 -9.22 13.37 6.22
N THR A 777 -8.58 14.37 6.79
CA THR A 777 -7.43 15.08 6.19
C THR A 777 -6.17 14.81 6.99
N LEU A 778 -5.09 14.48 6.29
CA LEU A 778 -3.77 14.27 6.89
C LEU A 778 -2.97 15.58 6.95
N GLN A 779 -2.20 15.73 8.02
CA GLN A 779 -1.22 16.79 8.20
C GLN A 779 0.08 16.20 8.78
N PHE A 780 1.21 16.66 8.23
CA PHE A 780 2.54 16.14 8.50
C PHE A 780 3.37 17.21 9.22
N TYR A 781 4.13 16.81 10.24
CA TYR A 781 4.87 17.75 11.08
C TYR A 781 6.31 17.31 11.34
N ASN A 782 7.19 18.30 11.48
CA ASN A 782 8.50 18.16 12.11
C ASN A 782 8.49 18.91 13.45
N GLY A 783 8.38 18.17 14.55
CA GLY A 783 8.04 18.71 15.87
C GLY A 783 6.74 19.52 15.81
N ALA A 784 6.83 20.82 16.12
CA ALA A 784 5.70 21.75 16.04
C ALA A 784 5.46 22.34 14.64
N VAL A 785 6.39 22.18 13.69
CA VAL A 785 6.33 22.82 12.36
C VAL A 785 5.45 21.99 11.42
N LEU A 786 4.39 22.60 10.88
CA LEU A 786 3.55 21.99 9.84
C LEU A 786 4.31 21.95 8.51
N LEU A 787 4.43 20.78 7.91
CA LEU A 787 5.05 20.55 6.60
C LEU A 787 4.02 20.65 5.46
N GLY A 788 2.74 20.36 5.75
CA GLY A 788 1.63 20.43 4.80
C GLY A 788 0.63 19.28 4.99
N SER A 789 -0.24 19.11 4.00
CA SER A 789 -1.23 18.02 3.92
C SER A 789 -0.99 17.02 2.78
N THR A 790 0.07 17.23 2.00
CA THR A 790 0.56 16.26 1.00
C THR A 790 1.63 15.39 1.67
N ASP A 791 1.61 14.09 1.39
CA ASP A 791 2.60 13.14 1.94
C ASP A 791 4.03 13.54 1.51
N PRO A 792 4.94 13.88 2.45
CA PRO A 792 6.28 14.35 2.12
C PRO A 792 7.12 13.30 1.39
N ALA A 793 8.22 13.73 0.77
CA ALA A 793 9.13 12.79 0.11
C ALA A 793 9.72 11.77 1.11
N SER A 794 9.98 10.55 0.63
CA SER A 794 10.76 9.56 1.39
C SER A 794 12.11 10.17 1.79
N GLY A 795 12.49 10.06 3.06
CA GLY A 795 13.63 10.77 3.66
C GLY A 795 13.28 12.07 4.41
N ALA A 796 12.04 12.58 4.29
CA ALA A 796 11.64 13.80 5.00
C ALA A 796 11.62 13.62 6.54
N ALA A 797 11.98 14.68 7.27
CA ALA A 797 11.96 14.70 8.73
C ALA A 797 10.51 14.83 9.28
N VAL A 798 9.70 13.79 9.12
CA VAL A 798 8.32 13.72 9.66
C VAL A 798 8.33 13.00 11.00
N THR A 799 8.17 13.77 12.09
CA THR A 799 8.13 13.25 13.46
C THR A 799 6.72 13.07 14.00
N ARG A 800 5.71 13.68 13.36
CA ARG A 800 4.32 13.61 13.80
C ARG A 800 3.32 13.63 12.64
N TYR A 801 2.25 12.86 12.79
CA TYR A 801 1.08 12.86 11.94
C TYR A 801 -0.17 13.27 12.71
N VAL A 802 -1.05 14.00 12.02
CA VAL A 802 -2.38 14.33 12.51
C VAL A 802 -3.38 13.95 11.42
N ASN A 803 -4.33 13.07 11.71
CA ASN A 803 -5.47 12.79 10.83
C ASN A 803 -6.74 13.39 11.45
N THR A 804 -7.42 14.27 10.72
CA THR A 804 -8.65 14.93 11.17
C THR A 804 -9.85 14.43 10.38
N ILE A 805 -10.69 13.60 11.00
CA ILE A 805 -11.95 13.10 10.45
C ILE A 805 -13.08 14.06 10.91
N PRO A 806 -13.72 14.82 10.00
CA PRO A 806 -14.73 15.82 10.41
C PRO A 806 -15.94 15.22 11.13
N SER A 807 -16.34 14.01 10.75
CA SER A 807 -17.48 13.27 11.31
C SER A 807 -17.28 11.77 11.13
N LEU A 808 -17.51 11.01 12.20
CA LEU A 808 -17.46 9.55 12.23
C LEU A 808 -18.81 9.00 12.72
N ALA A 809 -19.67 8.61 11.78
CA ALA A 809 -20.98 8.03 12.06
C ALA A 809 -20.87 6.69 12.84
N PRO A 810 -21.94 6.23 13.51
CA PRO A 810 -21.95 4.95 14.22
C PRO A 810 -21.53 3.76 13.34
N GLN A 811 -20.91 2.74 13.92
CA GLN A 811 -20.26 1.58 13.27
C GLN A 811 -19.18 1.88 12.21
N VAL A 812 -19.10 3.10 11.67
CA VAL A 812 -18.08 3.48 10.70
C VAL A 812 -16.71 3.45 11.38
N GLY A 813 -15.76 2.88 10.67
CA GLY A 813 -14.36 2.90 11.02
C GLY A 813 -13.49 3.25 9.82
N GLY A 814 -12.18 3.20 10.05
CA GLY A 814 -11.18 3.46 9.05
C GLY A 814 -9.78 3.17 9.59
N THR A 815 -8.77 3.42 8.77
CA THR A 815 -7.38 3.28 9.17
C THR A 815 -6.57 4.53 8.87
N LEU A 816 -5.55 4.77 9.71
CA LEU A 816 -4.37 5.55 9.39
C LEU A 816 -3.21 4.56 9.28
N THR A 817 -2.65 4.40 8.09
CA THR A 817 -1.49 3.54 7.83
C THR A 817 -0.29 4.39 7.46
N PHE A 818 0.87 4.14 8.07
CA PHE A 818 2.11 4.84 7.73
C PHE A 818 3.34 3.95 7.84
N ARG A 819 4.23 4.06 6.85
CA ARG A 819 5.44 3.25 6.75
C ARG A 819 6.65 4.02 7.21
N ARG A 820 7.46 3.47 8.10
CA ARG A 820 8.79 3.97 8.47
C ARG A 820 9.86 3.00 7.96
N ILE A 821 11.04 3.50 7.61
CA ILE A 821 12.23 2.64 7.46
C ILE A 821 13.05 2.72 8.75
N VAL A 822 13.54 1.59 9.27
CA VAL A 822 14.52 1.61 10.35
C VAL A 822 15.81 2.20 9.78
N ASN A 823 16.33 3.23 10.43
CA ASN A 823 17.60 3.85 10.05
C ASN A 823 18.69 2.79 10.11
#